data_AF-A0A4V6XWD2-F1
#
_entry.id   AF-A0A4V6XWD2-F1
#
_cell.length_a   1.000
_cell.length_b   1.000
_cell.length_c   1.000
_cell.angle_alpha   90.00
_cell.angle_beta   90.00
_cell.angle_gamma   90.00
#
_symmetry.space_group_name_H-M   'P 1'
#
loop_
_entity.id
_entity.type
_entity.pdbx_description
1 polymer ?
#
loop_
_entity_poly.entity_id
_entity_poly.type
_entity_poly.pdbx_seq_one_letter_code
_entity_poly.pdbx_strand_id
1 'polypeptide(L)'
;MKAVSFSPGNHCNLKLQKYPIKQPTLANPIHFDNHQNQKPSNKKHHFPSFSIKASKTPQTPLTKYPNTPPLVVVGSANADIYVEIDRLPKEGETISAKTGQTLAGGKGANQAACGAKLSYPTYFVGQVGEDAHGKLITEALKNGGVNLDCVRNLSDVPTGHTVVMLQPDGQNSIIIVGGANMSCWPEKLSDEDLEVVRKAGVVLLQREIPDLVNIQVAKAAKSAGVPVILDAGGMDAPMPPELLNVVDIFSPNESELARLTCMSTESFEQIGQAVVKCHKMGVKQVLVKLGAKGSALFIEGEKPIKQTIISAARVLDTTGAGDTFTAAFAVALVEGKTKEECMRFAAAAASLCVQVKGAIPSMPDRTSVLHLLQTVDHSDASNDNKSEAPRSTREAENSTKDSFSAINSCFRLSSSLQIEKGNKLLRKILILFVQQMANEVVLLDFEMSPFAARVRIALEEKGIEYKSEVEDLSNKSSNLLKMNPVNQQIPVLIHNGRPICESMIIVQYIDEVWSHKPSLLPSDPYRRAHARFWADYIDKKIYPIGRNLWASEGEVKESSKKELIQCFKILEEELGDKLYFGDESFGYIDMAFISFYSFFYTFETLGNWSMVAEFPKLVEWGERCLQKESVSKSLSDQKEVYEAALQIKQELGIE
;
A
#
# COMPACT_ATOMS: atom_id res chain seq x y z
N MET A 1 47.87 -1.74 42.31
CA MET A 1 48.25 -2.91 43.12
C MET A 1 47.11 -3.92 43.09
N LYS A 2 47.43 -5.15 42.64
CA LYS A 2 46.87 -6.47 42.94
C LYS A 2 45.35 -6.75 42.87
N ALA A 3 45.04 -7.68 41.96
CA ALA A 3 43.92 -8.62 42.00
C ALA A 3 43.89 -9.49 43.28
N VAL A 4 42.76 -10.16 43.54
CA VAL A 4 42.64 -11.63 43.77
C VAL A 4 41.17 -12.01 44.07
N SER A 5 40.83 -13.21 43.61
CA SER A 5 39.56 -13.94 43.59
C SER A 5 39.38 -14.96 44.75
N PHE A 6 38.18 -15.58 44.76
CA PHE A 6 37.73 -16.88 45.37
C PHE A 6 36.97 -16.89 46.72
N SER A 7 35.63 -17.10 46.65
CA SER A 7 34.82 -18.33 46.97
C SER A 7 35.18 -19.21 48.21
N PRO A 8 34.34 -20.19 48.66
CA PRO A 8 32.92 -20.24 49.06
C PRO A 8 32.67 -20.95 50.44
N GLY A 9 31.44 -20.89 50.98
CA GLY A 9 30.79 -22.07 51.58
C GLY A 9 30.49 -22.13 53.09
N ASN A 10 29.26 -22.63 53.37
CA ASN A 10 28.76 -23.40 54.52
C ASN A 10 28.17 -22.69 55.76
N HIS A 11 26.85 -22.85 55.97
CA HIS A 11 26.35 -23.97 56.80
C HIS A 11 24.83 -24.20 56.71
N CYS A 12 24.47 -25.47 56.53
CA CYS A 12 23.14 -26.07 56.67
C CYS A 12 22.63 -26.07 58.11
N ASN A 13 21.29 -26.08 58.28
CA ASN A 13 20.67 -27.06 59.16
C ASN A 13 19.22 -27.42 58.76
N LEU A 14 18.95 -28.72 58.82
CA LEU A 14 17.76 -29.44 58.34
C LEU A 14 16.55 -29.34 59.29
N LYS A 15 15.34 -29.43 58.72
CA LYS A 15 14.37 -30.55 58.94
C LYS A 15 13.05 -30.31 58.19
N LEU A 16 12.73 -31.17 57.22
CA LEU A 16 11.35 -31.41 56.76
C LEU A 16 11.14 -32.92 56.50
N GLN A 17 10.02 -33.44 57.02
CA GLN A 17 9.61 -34.85 57.00
C GLN A 17 9.07 -35.29 55.63
N LYS A 18 9.32 -36.56 55.27
CA LYS A 18 8.89 -37.30 54.05
C LYS A 18 7.44 -37.83 54.19
N TYR A 19 6.64 -37.99 53.12
CA TYR A 19 6.55 -39.15 52.18
C TYR A 19 5.39 -38.88 51.14
N PRO A 20 5.13 -39.70 50.08
CA PRO A 20 5.86 -39.80 48.79
C PRO A 20 4.94 -39.65 47.54
N ILE A 21 5.49 -39.35 46.35
CA ILE A 21 4.77 -39.53 45.06
C ILE A 21 5.67 -40.32 44.08
N LYS A 22 5.11 -41.37 43.47
CA LYS A 22 5.78 -42.34 42.58
C LYS A 22 5.91 -41.84 41.14
N GLN A 23 7.08 -42.05 40.52
CA GLN A 23 7.30 -42.09 39.07
C GLN A 23 7.00 -43.51 38.52
N PRO A 24 6.85 -43.68 37.19
CA PRO A 24 8.00 -44.25 36.45
C PRO A 24 8.20 -43.76 34.99
N THR A 25 9.33 -44.23 34.46
CA THR A 25 10.20 -43.85 33.35
C THR A 25 9.91 -44.48 31.97
N LEU A 26 10.53 -43.92 30.92
CA LEU A 26 10.66 -44.42 29.53
C LEU A 26 11.67 -45.57 29.38
N ALA A 27 11.36 -46.58 28.54
CA ALA A 27 12.11 -47.03 27.33
C ALA A 27 11.78 -48.48 26.84
N ASN A 28 11.69 -48.62 25.50
CA ASN A 28 11.48 -49.72 24.52
C ASN A 28 12.19 -51.10 24.70
N PRO A 29 12.08 -52.12 23.77
CA PRO A 29 11.24 -52.39 22.56
C PRO A 29 10.61 -53.83 22.51
N ILE A 30 9.89 -54.23 21.43
CA ILE A 30 9.93 -55.56 20.72
C ILE A 30 8.91 -55.61 19.53
N HIS A 31 9.24 -56.43 18.53
CA HIS A 31 8.81 -56.55 17.12
C HIS A 31 7.77 -57.69 16.81
N PHE A 32 7.29 -57.71 15.53
CA PHE A 32 6.71 -58.82 14.70
C PHE A 32 5.20 -59.12 14.82
N ASP A 33 4.37 -59.46 13.81
CA ASP A 33 4.47 -59.67 12.34
C ASP A 33 3.06 -59.70 11.68
N ASN A 34 3.01 -59.78 10.35
CA ASN A 34 1.88 -59.85 9.38
C ASN A 34 0.68 -60.80 9.65
N HIS A 35 -0.55 -60.41 9.26
CA HIS A 35 -1.35 -60.98 8.13
C HIS A 35 -2.85 -60.57 8.11
N GLN A 36 -3.30 -60.16 6.91
CA GLN A 36 -4.57 -60.42 6.19
C GLN A 36 -5.99 -60.16 6.78
N ASN A 37 -6.77 -59.50 5.91
CA ASN A 37 -8.21 -59.68 5.60
C ASN A 37 -9.25 -59.39 6.70
N GLN A 38 -10.05 -58.32 6.49
CA GLN A 38 -11.47 -58.40 6.09
C GLN A 38 -12.11 -57.00 5.96
N LYS A 39 -12.94 -56.85 4.92
CA LYS A 39 -13.78 -55.67 4.63
C LYS A 39 -14.85 -55.45 5.72
N PRO A 40 -15.39 -54.23 5.82
CA PRO A 40 -16.83 -54.11 6.01
C PRO A 40 -17.51 -53.19 4.99
N SER A 41 -18.81 -53.43 4.88
CA SER A 41 -19.74 -53.15 3.80
C SER A 41 -20.35 -51.73 3.78
N ASN A 42 -20.59 -51.28 2.54
CA ASN A 42 -21.56 -50.28 2.07
C ASN A 42 -22.70 -49.89 3.03
N LYS A 43 -22.89 -48.57 3.23
CA LYS A 43 -24.19 -47.90 3.01
C LYS A 43 -23.97 -46.54 2.33
N LYS A 44 -24.71 -46.33 1.23
CA LYS A 44 -24.67 -45.19 0.31
C LYS A 44 -25.49 -44.02 0.87
N HIS A 45 -24.97 -42.81 0.77
CA HIS A 45 -25.77 -41.61 0.55
C HIS A 45 -25.20 -40.84 -0.65
N HIS A 46 -26.02 -40.68 -1.68
CA HIS A 46 -25.68 -40.00 -2.93
C HIS A 46 -25.81 -38.48 -2.77
N PHE A 47 -24.72 -37.76 -3.01
CA PHE A 47 -24.73 -36.38 -3.49
C PHE A 47 -23.91 -36.33 -4.80
N PRO A 48 -24.39 -35.69 -5.87
CA PRO A 48 -23.72 -35.73 -7.17
C PRO A 48 -22.54 -34.75 -7.19
N SER A 49 -21.32 -35.25 -7.00
CA SER A 49 -20.11 -34.51 -7.37
C SER A 49 -19.73 -34.85 -8.81
N PHE A 50 -19.72 -33.85 -9.69
CA PHE A 50 -19.08 -33.96 -11.00
C PHE A 50 -17.56 -34.07 -10.82
N SER A 51 -17.05 -35.30 -10.76
CA SER A 51 -15.62 -35.57 -10.87
C SER A 51 -15.22 -35.65 -12.34
N ILE A 52 -14.53 -34.62 -12.84
CA ILE A 52 -13.78 -34.71 -14.08
C ILE A 52 -12.63 -35.69 -13.82
N LYS A 53 -12.68 -36.85 -14.48
CA LYS A 53 -11.58 -37.82 -14.47
C LYS A 53 -10.34 -37.14 -15.05
N ALA A 54 -9.26 -37.07 -14.26
CA ALA A 54 -7.93 -36.74 -14.76
C ALA A 54 -7.56 -37.72 -15.88
N SER A 55 -7.53 -37.25 -17.12
CA SER A 55 -6.96 -38.00 -18.23
C SER A 55 -5.46 -38.12 -18.00
N LYS A 56 -4.98 -39.35 -17.81
CA LYS A 56 -3.56 -39.67 -17.94
C LYS A 56 -3.16 -39.50 -19.41
N THR A 57 -2.78 -38.29 -19.79
CA THR A 57 -2.04 -38.04 -21.03
C THR A 57 -0.55 -38.25 -20.73
N PRO A 58 0.20 -38.99 -21.57
CA PRO A 58 1.64 -39.13 -21.37
C PRO A 58 2.30 -37.75 -21.48
N GLN A 59 3.05 -37.35 -20.45
CA GLN A 59 3.91 -36.16 -20.50
C GLN A 59 4.93 -36.36 -21.62
N THR A 60 4.68 -35.71 -22.75
CA THR A 60 5.67 -35.55 -23.81
C THR A 60 6.69 -34.52 -23.33
N PRO A 61 8.01 -34.74 -23.47
CA PRO A 61 9.00 -33.74 -23.08
C PRO A 61 8.73 -32.44 -23.86
N LEU A 62 8.56 -31.32 -23.16
CA LEU A 62 8.48 -29.98 -23.75
C LEU A 62 9.87 -29.55 -24.26
N THR A 63 10.36 -30.19 -25.33
CA THR A 63 11.56 -29.75 -26.05
C THR A 63 11.16 -29.09 -27.36
N LYS A 64 10.44 -27.95 -27.27
CA LYS A 64 10.13 -27.14 -28.46
C LYS A 64 11.33 -26.29 -28.94
N TYR A 65 12.41 -26.22 -28.16
CA TYR A 65 13.53 -25.30 -28.37
C TYR A 65 14.89 -25.89 -27.95
N PRO A 66 15.44 -26.89 -28.65
CA PRO A 66 16.75 -27.46 -28.29
C PRO A 66 17.93 -26.49 -28.47
N ASN A 67 17.74 -25.31 -29.10
CA ASN A 67 18.79 -24.32 -29.40
C ASN A 67 18.45 -22.87 -29.01
N THR A 68 17.36 -22.60 -28.28
CA THR A 68 17.02 -21.21 -27.91
C THR A 68 17.79 -20.80 -26.65
N PRO A 69 18.52 -19.68 -26.66
CA PRO A 69 19.18 -19.16 -25.47
C PRO A 69 18.19 -18.94 -24.31
N PRO A 70 18.42 -19.54 -23.12
CA PRO A 70 17.44 -19.53 -22.05
C PRO A 70 17.34 -18.18 -21.35
N LEU A 71 16.22 -17.97 -20.64
CA LEU A 71 16.12 -16.99 -19.56
C LEU A 71 16.89 -17.56 -18.37
N VAL A 72 17.86 -16.82 -17.85
CA VAL A 72 18.60 -17.21 -16.64
C VAL A 72 18.27 -16.24 -15.54
N VAL A 73 17.70 -16.74 -14.44
CA VAL A 73 17.40 -15.94 -13.25
C VAL A 73 18.41 -16.30 -12.18
N VAL A 74 19.22 -15.33 -11.75
CA VAL A 74 20.15 -15.50 -10.63
C VAL A 74 19.62 -14.68 -9.46
N GLY A 75 19.23 -15.35 -8.37
CA GLY A 75 18.50 -14.64 -7.33
C GLY A 75 18.06 -15.49 -6.15
N SER A 76 17.08 -14.95 -5.43
CA SER A 76 16.58 -15.46 -4.17
C SER A 76 15.50 -16.53 -4.32
N ALA A 77 15.43 -17.40 -3.32
CA ALA A 77 14.38 -18.38 -3.09
C ALA A 77 13.92 -18.27 -1.63
N ASN A 78 12.65 -17.91 -1.39
CA ASN A 78 12.08 -17.81 -0.06
C ASN A 78 10.89 -18.76 0.13
N ALA A 79 10.71 -19.25 1.36
CA ALA A 79 9.40 -19.68 1.81
C ALA A 79 8.66 -18.47 2.41
N ASP A 80 7.55 -18.07 1.81
CA ASP A 80 6.72 -16.98 2.30
C ASP A 80 5.65 -17.52 3.24
N ILE A 81 5.73 -17.15 4.50
CA ILE A 81 4.88 -17.56 5.61
C ILE A 81 3.87 -16.45 5.86
N TYR A 82 2.66 -16.60 5.31
CA TYR A 82 1.56 -15.69 5.51
C TYR A 82 0.81 -16.04 6.79
N VAL A 83 0.56 -15.06 7.64
CA VAL A 83 -0.28 -15.19 8.84
C VAL A 83 -1.28 -14.05 8.87
N GLU A 84 -2.57 -14.37 8.95
CA GLU A 84 -3.64 -13.38 9.09
C GLU A 84 -3.87 -13.10 10.57
N ILE A 85 -3.63 -11.87 11.01
CA ILE A 85 -3.71 -11.43 12.41
C ILE A 85 -4.65 -10.24 12.56
N ASP A 86 -5.21 -10.02 13.75
CA ASP A 86 -6.06 -8.85 14.02
C ASP A 86 -5.25 -7.56 14.23
N ARG A 87 -4.06 -7.69 14.83
CA ARG A 87 -3.09 -6.62 15.08
C ARG A 87 -1.71 -7.23 15.31
N LEU A 88 -0.65 -6.43 15.17
CA LEU A 88 0.69 -6.85 15.56
C LEU A 88 0.79 -7.15 17.09
N PRO A 89 1.60 -8.15 17.50
CA PRO A 89 1.90 -8.38 18.90
C PRO A 89 2.83 -7.29 19.46
N LYS A 90 2.72 -7.02 20.76
CA LYS A 90 3.67 -6.19 21.51
C LYS A 90 4.85 -7.01 22.04
N GLU A 91 5.87 -6.34 22.53
CA GLU A 91 6.99 -7.01 23.22
C GLU A 91 6.49 -7.84 24.41
N GLY A 92 6.91 -9.11 24.47
CA GLY A 92 6.50 -10.06 25.51
C GLY A 92 5.07 -10.62 25.38
N GLU A 93 4.37 -10.30 24.29
CA GLU A 93 2.98 -10.70 24.08
C GLU A 93 2.83 -11.88 23.10
N THR A 94 1.91 -12.80 23.41
CA THR A 94 1.50 -13.88 22.50
C THR A 94 0.09 -13.61 21.96
N ILE A 95 -0.08 -13.68 20.65
CA ILE A 95 -1.39 -13.58 19.98
C ILE A 95 -1.66 -14.82 19.12
N SER A 96 -2.90 -15.01 18.69
CA SER A 96 -3.28 -16.05 17.74
C SER A 96 -3.55 -15.45 16.35
N ALA A 97 -3.16 -16.18 15.30
CA ALA A 97 -3.54 -15.88 13.92
C ALA A 97 -4.86 -16.58 13.57
N LYS A 98 -5.66 -15.98 12.68
CA LYS A 98 -6.91 -16.55 12.15
C LYS A 98 -6.64 -17.75 11.25
N THR A 99 -5.63 -17.61 10.39
CA THR A 99 -5.16 -18.64 9.46
C THR A 99 -3.70 -18.37 9.13
N GLY A 100 -3.04 -19.34 8.53
CA GLY A 100 -1.69 -19.17 8.00
C GLY A 100 -1.40 -20.14 6.87
N GLN A 101 -0.52 -19.73 5.96
CA GLN A 101 -0.11 -20.53 4.81
C GLN A 101 1.35 -20.27 4.50
N THR A 102 2.11 -21.34 4.23
CA THR A 102 3.48 -21.25 3.72
C THR A 102 3.48 -21.58 2.23
N LEU A 103 4.03 -20.68 1.42
CA LEU A 103 4.10 -20.81 -0.03
C LEU A 103 5.54 -20.62 -0.51
N ALA A 104 5.87 -21.19 -1.67
CA ALA A 104 7.13 -20.89 -2.34
C ALA A 104 7.08 -19.47 -2.93
N GLY A 105 8.17 -18.72 -2.75
CA GLY A 105 8.32 -17.32 -3.15
C GLY A 105 9.78 -16.88 -3.21
N GLY A 106 10.03 -15.60 -2.96
CA GLY A 106 11.31 -14.94 -3.24
C GLY A 106 11.39 -14.44 -4.69
N LYS A 107 11.93 -13.24 -4.90
CA LYS A 107 11.83 -12.57 -6.21
C LYS A 107 12.48 -13.37 -7.34
N GLY A 108 13.64 -13.98 -7.09
CA GLY A 108 14.33 -14.80 -8.09
C GLY A 108 13.49 -16.02 -8.49
N ALA A 109 13.03 -16.79 -7.52
CA ALA A 109 12.17 -17.95 -7.73
C ALA A 109 10.84 -17.58 -8.41
N ASN A 110 10.22 -16.47 -8.01
CA ASN A 110 9.02 -15.94 -8.65
C ASN A 110 9.27 -15.64 -10.14
N GLN A 111 10.34 -14.90 -10.45
CA GLN A 111 10.66 -14.54 -11.82
C GLN A 111 11.00 -15.76 -12.68
N ALA A 112 11.70 -16.75 -12.13
CA ALA A 112 12.00 -18.00 -12.82
C ALA A 112 10.72 -18.83 -13.10
N ALA A 113 9.84 -18.95 -12.11
CA ALA A 113 8.57 -19.66 -12.27
C ALA A 113 7.68 -19.01 -13.35
N CYS A 114 7.65 -17.68 -13.40
CA CYS A 114 6.93 -16.94 -14.43
C CYS A 114 7.48 -17.26 -15.84
N GLY A 115 8.81 -17.18 -16.02
CA GLY A 115 9.45 -17.51 -17.29
C GLY A 115 9.11 -18.91 -17.80
N ALA A 116 9.15 -19.91 -16.92
CA ALA A 116 8.81 -21.28 -17.27
C ALA A 116 7.31 -21.45 -17.60
N LYS A 117 6.40 -20.85 -16.83
CA LYS A 117 4.94 -20.89 -17.12
C LYS A 117 4.57 -20.19 -18.44
N LEU A 118 5.33 -19.17 -18.83
CA LEU A 118 5.24 -18.53 -20.15
C LEU A 118 5.84 -19.40 -21.28
N SER A 119 6.19 -20.65 -20.97
CA SER A 119 6.72 -21.67 -21.88
C SER A 119 8.05 -21.26 -22.52
N TYR A 120 8.86 -20.48 -21.80
CA TYR A 120 10.21 -20.11 -22.23
C TYR A 120 11.27 -20.92 -21.45
N PRO A 121 12.33 -21.44 -22.10
CA PRO A 121 13.40 -22.18 -21.41
C PRO A 121 14.00 -21.33 -20.29
N THR A 122 13.87 -21.77 -19.04
CA THR A 122 14.22 -20.96 -17.88
C THR A 122 15.08 -21.74 -16.89
N TYR A 123 16.23 -21.18 -16.53
CA TYR A 123 17.12 -21.68 -15.50
C TYR A 123 17.06 -20.79 -14.26
N PHE A 124 17.10 -21.41 -13.09
CA PHE A 124 17.27 -20.71 -11.83
C PHE A 124 18.63 -21.05 -11.21
N VAL A 125 19.40 -20.00 -10.90
CA VAL A 125 20.68 -20.07 -10.18
C VAL A 125 20.45 -19.45 -8.81
N GLY A 126 20.55 -20.26 -7.77
CA GLY A 126 20.23 -19.84 -6.40
C GLY A 126 20.71 -20.87 -5.38
N GLN A 127 20.46 -20.57 -4.11
CA GLN A 127 20.84 -21.43 -3.00
C GLN A 127 19.64 -21.62 -2.06
N VAL A 128 19.43 -22.84 -1.59
CA VAL A 128 18.44 -23.18 -0.56
C VAL A 128 19.10 -24.01 0.55
N GLY A 129 18.50 -24.03 1.73
CA GLY A 129 18.91 -24.94 2.80
C GLY A 129 18.40 -26.37 2.55
N GLU A 130 19.07 -27.37 3.13
CA GLU A 130 18.62 -28.76 3.19
C GLU A 130 17.48 -28.95 4.22
N ASP A 131 16.42 -28.16 4.08
CA ASP A 131 15.29 -28.11 5.00
C ASP A 131 13.94 -28.25 4.26
N ALA A 132 12.84 -28.20 5.02
CA ALA A 132 11.49 -28.33 4.47
C ALA A 132 11.13 -27.16 3.53
N HIS A 133 11.66 -25.96 3.79
CA HIS A 133 11.42 -24.79 2.95
C HIS A 133 12.17 -24.91 1.62
N GLY A 134 13.41 -25.41 1.62
CA GLY A 134 14.18 -25.67 0.41
C GLY A 134 13.51 -26.72 -0.47
N LYS A 135 12.96 -27.79 0.13
CA LYS A 135 12.14 -28.77 -0.58
C LYS A 135 10.87 -28.17 -1.17
N LEU A 136 10.12 -27.37 -0.39
CA LEU A 136 8.92 -26.68 -0.87
C LEU A 136 9.20 -25.86 -2.13
N ILE A 137 10.29 -25.07 -2.13
CA ILE A 137 10.62 -24.19 -3.25
C ILE A 137 11.10 -25.00 -4.45
N THR A 138 12.04 -25.93 -4.26
CA THR A 138 12.59 -26.73 -5.36
C THR A 138 11.53 -27.60 -6.02
N GLU A 139 10.59 -28.17 -5.27
CA GLU A 139 9.44 -28.88 -5.82
C GLU A 139 8.52 -27.94 -6.61
N ALA A 140 8.19 -26.76 -6.08
CA ALA A 140 7.35 -25.79 -6.77
C ALA A 140 7.96 -25.32 -8.11
N LEU A 141 9.26 -25.00 -8.13
CA LEU A 141 9.97 -24.56 -9.33
C LEU A 141 10.09 -25.68 -10.36
N LYS A 142 10.47 -26.89 -9.91
CA LYS A 142 10.59 -28.06 -10.79
C LYS A 142 9.25 -28.42 -11.43
N ASN A 143 8.17 -28.42 -10.64
CA ASN A 143 6.82 -28.67 -11.14
C ASN A 143 6.34 -27.56 -12.09
N GLY A 144 6.84 -26.34 -11.92
CA GLY A 144 6.62 -25.20 -12.82
C GLY A 144 7.43 -25.26 -14.13
N GLY A 145 8.32 -26.23 -14.30
CA GLY A 145 9.15 -26.40 -15.50
C GLY A 145 10.45 -25.60 -15.51
N VAL A 146 10.88 -25.08 -14.36
CA VAL A 146 12.18 -24.40 -14.21
C VAL A 146 13.30 -25.45 -14.16
N ASN A 147 14.39 -25.21 -14.88
CA ASN A 147 15.61 -26.01 -14.75
C ASN A 147 16.37 -25.58 -13.47
N LEU A 148 16.69 -26.56 -12.62
CA LEU A 148 17.34 -26.37 -11.32
C LEU A 148 18.76 -26.95 -11.24
N ASP A 149 19.40 -27.24 -12.37
CA ASP A 149 20.74 -27.84 -12.43
C ASP A 149 21.80 -26.94 -11.74
N CYS A 150 21.53 -25.65 -11.63
CA CYS A 150 22.40 -24.65 -11.00
C CYS A 150 21.96 -24.24 -9.57
N VAL A 151 21.00 -24.96 -8.96
CA VAL A 151 20.58 -24.69 -7.57
C VAL A 151 21.44 -25.49 -6.61
N ARG A 152 21.99 -24.81 -5.60
CA ARG A 152 22.77 -25.45 -4.53
C ARG A 152 21.90 -25.67 -3.30
N ASN A 153 22.07 -26.84 -2.67
CA ASN A 153 21.49 -27.14 -1.36
C ASN A 153 22.60 -27.04 -0.31
N LEU A 154 22.33 -26.34 0.79
CA LEU A 154 23.28 -26.10 1.88
C LEU A 154 22.83 -26.79 3.16
N SER A 155 23.70 -27.57 3.81
CA SER A 155 23.38 -28.32 5.03
C SER A 155 23.22 -27.45 6.28
N ASP A 156 24.01 -26.37 6.39
CA ASP A 156 24.21 -25.65 7.66
C ASP A 156 23.56 -24.26 7.70
N VAL A 157 22.81 -23.87 6.67
CA VAL A 157 22.13 -22.57 6.58
C VAL A 157 20.67 -22.78 6.24
N PRO A 158 19.73 -22.14 6.95
CA PRO A 158 18.31 -22.27 6.61
C PRO A 158 18.02 -21.65 5.25
N THR A 159 17.05 -22.20 4.53
CA THR A 159 16.46 -21.55 3.37
C THR A 159 15.93 -20.17 3.76
N GLY A 160 16.10 -19.21 2.86
CA GLY A 160 15.51 -17.88 3.04
C GLY A 160 13.99 -17.99 3.26
N HIS A 161 13.44 -17.10 4.07
CA HIS A 161 12.01 -17.07 4.32
C HIS A 161 11.53 -15.69 4.71
N THR A 162 10.26 -15.45 4.41
CA THR A 162 9.58 -14.17 4.66
C THR A 162 8.41 -14.44 5.60
N VAL A 163 8.31 -13.73 6.72
CA VAL A 163 7.10 -13.74 7.54
C VAL A 163 6.26 -12.55 7.15
N VAL A 164 5.08 -12.79 6.58
CA VAL A 164 4.14 -11.78 6.12
C VAL A 164 2.94 -11.77 7.07
N MET A 165 2.88 -10.75 7.92
CA MET A 165 1.79 -10.53 8.86
C MET A 165 0.73 -9.63 8.22
N LEU A 166 -0.42 -10.20 7.88
CA LEU A 166 -1.53 -9.51 7.22
C LEU A 166 -2.55 -9.01 8.25
N GLN A 167 -2.86 -7.71 8.23
CA GLN A 167 -3.82 -7.07 9.13
C GLN A 167 -5.17 -6.81 8.44
N PRO A 168 -6.28 -6.63 9.19
CA PRO A 168 -7.63 -6.50 8.60
C PRO A 168 -7.83 -5.25 7.75
N ASP A 169 -7.00 -4.22 7.94
CA ASP A 169 -7.01 -2.97 7.18
C ASP A 169 -6.28 -3.06 5.83
N GLY A 170 -5.75 -4.24 5.49
CA GLY A 170 -4.98 -4.46 4.27
C GLY A 170 -3.50 -4.06 4.38
N GLN A 171 -3.04 -3.56 5.53
CA GLN A 171 -1.62 -3.34 5.79
C GLN A 171 -0.90 -4.66 6.05
N ASN A 172 0.42 -4.66 5.82
CA ASN A 172 1.28 -5.80 6.12
C ASN A 172 2.52 -5.37 6.91
N SER A 173 3.09 -6.31 7.64
CA SER A 173 4.44 -6.21 8.21
C SER A 173 5.24 -7.42 7.80
N ILE A 174 6.44 -7.18 7.29
CA ILE A 174 7.24 -8.19 6.61
C ILE A 174 8.59 -8.31 7.31
N ILE A 175 8.93 -9.53 7.74
CA ILE A 175 10.25 -9.87 8.25
C ILE A 175 10.92 -10.79 7.23
N ILE A 176 12.09 -10.41 6.73
CA ILE A 176 12.87 -11.23 5.78
C ILE A 176 14.05 -11.83 6.53
N VAL A 177 14.19 -13.15 6.44
CA VAL A 177 15.39 -13.88 6.83
C VAL A 177 16.11 -14.29 5.55
N GLY A 178 17.27 -13.67 5.28
CA GLY A 178 18.02 -13.93 4.05
C GLY A 178 18.49 -15.38 3.91
N GLY A 179 18.91 -16.02 5.01
CA GLY A 179 19.34 -17.41 5.03
C GLY A 179 20.37 -17.74 3.94
N ALA A 180 20.13 -18.86 3.24
CA ALA A 180 20.93 -19.31 2.10
C ALA A 180 21.04 -18.28 0.96
N ASN A 181 20.06 -17.37 0.80
CA ASN A 181 20.15 -16.34 -0.24
C ASN A 181 21.29 -15.35 0.01
N MET A 182 21.64 -15.09 1.27
CA MET A 182 22.63 -14.08 1.67
C MET A 182 23.96 -14.68 2.17
N SER A 183 24.03 -16.00 2.29
CA SER A 183 25.16 -16.69 2.93
C SER A 183 25.81 -17.66 1.94
N CYS A 184 27.04 -18.08 2.21
CA CYS A 184 27.72 -19.18 1.49
C CYS A 184 27.86 -19.02 -0.04
N TRP A 185 27.61 -17.83 -0.60
CA TRP A 185 28.09 -17.47 -1.92
C TRP A 185 29.63 -17.36 -1.90
N PRO A 186 30.33 -17.95 -2.87
CA PRO A 186 31.78 -17.83 -2.93
C PRO A 186 32.17 -16.37 -3.24
N GLU A 187 33.29 -15.89 -2.69
CA GLU A 187 33.80 -14.55 -2.98
C GLU A 187 34.00 -14.32 -4.48
N LYS A 188 34.38 -15.38 -5.20
CA LYS A 188 34.50 -15.42 -6.65
C LYS A 188 33.68 -16.59 -7.22
N LEU A 189 32.73 -16.29 -8.12
CA LEU A 189 32.01 -17.31 -8.86
C LEU A 189 32.95 -18.04 -9.82
N SER A 190 32.79 -19.35 -9.94
CA SER A 190 33.59 -20.15 -10.87
C SER A 190 33.18 -19.90 -12.32
N ASP A 191 34.05 -20.24 -13.28
CA ASP A 191 33.67 -20.17 -14.70
C ASP A 191 32.50 -21.10 -15.03
N GLU A 192 32.37 -22.22 -14.31
CA GLU A 192 31.24 -23.15 -14.43
C GLU A 192 29.93 -22.51 -13.96
N ASP A 193 29.94 -21.78 -12.83
CA ASP A 193 28.77 -21.04 -12.33
C ASP A 193 28.31 -19.96 -13.32
N LEU A 194 29.26 -19.35 -14.05
CA LEU A 194 29.00 -18.27 -14.99
C LEU A 194 28.70 -18.78 -16.41
N GLU A 195 28.92 -20.05 -16.71
CA GLU A 195 28.75 -20.59 -18.05
C GLU A 195 27.29 -20.52 -18.52
N VAL A 196 26.34 -20.84 -17.64
CA VAL A 196 24.91 -20.72 -17.92
C VAL A 196 24.50 -19.26 -18.21
N VAL A 197 25.12 -18.31 -17.50
CA VAL A 197 24.91 -16.87 -17.68
C VAL A 197 25.43 -16.40 -19.04
N ARG A 198 26.62 -16.87 -19.46
CA ARG A 198 27.22 -16.51 -20.77
C ARG A 198 26.44 -17.07 -21.96
N LYS A 199 25.71 -18.17 -21.76
CA LYS A 199 24.85 -18.81 -22.79
C LYS A 199 23.40 -18.32 -22.77
N ALA A 200 23.03 -17.46 -21.82
CA ALA A 200 21.68 -16.97 -21.67
C ALA A 200 21.27 -16.06 -22.83
N GLY A 201 19.98 -16.00 -23.15
CA GLY A 201 19.41 -14.99 -24.02
C GLY A 201 19.09 -13.68 -23.29
N VAL A 202 18.80 -13.78 -21.99
CA VAL A 202 18.59 -12.65 -21.09
C VAL A 202 18.81 -13.11 -19.65
N VAL A 203 19.37 -12.23 -18.81
CA VAL A 203 19.61 -12.48 -17.39
C VAL A 203 18.72 -11.58 -16.54
N LEU A 204 18.06 -12.16 -15.54
CA LEU A 204 17.33 -11.43 -14.50
C LEU A 204 18.07 -11.49 -13.17
N LEU A 205 18.24 -10.32 -12.56
CA LEU A 205 18.80 -10.13 -11.22
C LEU A 205 17.81 -9.35 -10.34
N GLN A 206 17.94 -9.50 -9.03
CA GLN A 206 17.21 -8.73 -8.02
C GLN A 206 18.13 -8.43 -6.84
N ARG A 207 17.67 -7.67 -5.85
CA ARG A 207 18.46 -7.33 -4.66
C ARG A 207 18.11 -8.19 -3.45
N GLU A 208 18.01 -9.49 -3.61
CA GLU A 208 17.78 -10.42 -2.48
C GLU A 208 18.92 -11.42 -2.29
N ILE A 209 20.05 -11.18 -2.96
CA ILE A 209 21.33 -11.88 -2.81
C ILE A 209 22.45 -10.83 -2.70
N PRO A 210 23.68 -11.19 -2.27
CA PRO A 210 24.76 -10.21 -2.10
C PRO A 210 25.08 -9.47 -3.41
N ASP A 211 25.24 -8.15 -3.33
CA ASP A 211 25.54 -7.32 -4.50
C ASP A 211 26.84 -7.76 -5.22
N LEU A 212 27.80 -8.34 -4.49
CA LEU A 212 29.02 -8.93 -5.06
C LEU A 212 28.72 -10.03 -6.10
N VAL A 213 27.70 -10.86 -5.86
CA VAL A 213 27.27 -11.91 -6.78
C VAL A 213 26.62 -11.29 -8.00
N ASN A 214 25.69 -10.35 -7.80
CA ASN A 214 25.03 -9.60 -8.88
C ASN A 214 26.05 -8.91 -9.81
N ILE A 215 27.08 -8.28 -9.26
CA ILE A 215 28.14 -7.61 -10.04
C ILE A 215 28.91 -8.62 -10.90
N GLN A 216 29.30 -9.77 -10.35
CA GLN A 216 30.03 -10.80 -11.10
C GLN A 216 29.20 -11.37 -12.24
N VAL A 217 27.92 -11.67 -11.99
CA VAL A 217 26.97 -12.16 -13.00
C VAL A 217 26.75 -11.13 -14.10
N ALA A 218 26.46 -9.87 -13.73
CA ALA A 218 26.21 -8.81 -14.70
C ALA A 218 27.43 -8.55 -15.59
N LYS A 219 28.65 -8.56 -15.04
CA LYS A 219 29.89 -8.47 -15.81
C LYS A 219 30.10 -9.64 -16.77
N ALA A 220 29.82 -10.87 -16.32
CA ALA A 220 29.95 -12.06 -17.16
C ALA A 220 28.96 -12.03 -18.35
N ALA A 221 27.70 -11.67 -18.09
CA ALA A 221 26.66 -11.49 -19.10
C ALA A 221 27.03 -10.39 -20.11
N LYS A 222 27.43 -9.21 -19.62
CA LYS A 222 27.87 -8.07 -20.46
C LYS A 222 29.05 -8.43 -21.36
N SER A 223 30.01 -9.21 -20.83
CA SER A 223 31.18 -9.67 -21.61
C SER A 223 30.81 -10.66 -22.72
N ALA A 224 29.68 -11.35 -22.59
CA ALA A 224 29.12 -12.26 -23.59
C ALA A 224 28.07 -11.61 -24.51
N GLY A 225 27.77 -10.30 -24.32
CA GLY A 225 26.74 -9.59 -25.08
C GLY A 225 25.31 -9.98 -24.70
N VAL A 226 25.11 -10.53 -23.49
CA VAL A 226 23.80 -10.94 -22.99
C VAL A 226 23.15 -9.79 -22.23
N PRO A 227 21.89 -9.42 -22.54
CA PRO A 227 21.20 -8.34 -21.84
C PRO A 227 20.90 -8.70 -20.39
N VAL A 228 21.14 -7.76 -19.48
CA VAL A 228 20.89 -7.90 -18.04
C VAL A 228 19.80 -6.94 -17.59
N ILE A 229 18.76 -7.48 -16.96
CA ILE A 229 17.72 -6.71 -16.29
C ILE A 229 17.90 -6.87 -14.78
N LEU A 230 18.05 -5.75 -14.07
CA LEU A 230 18.10 -5.70 -12.62
C LEU A 230 16.80 -5.14 -12.07
N ASP A 231 16.03 -5.97 -11.39
CA ASP A 231 14.93 -5.52 -10.52
C ASP A 231 15.51 -4.84 -9.27
N ALA A 232 15.00 -3.66 -8.94
CA ALA A 232 15.44 -2.92 -7.75
C ALA A 232 14.92 -3.54 -6.43
N GLY A 233 13.91 -4.40 -6.51
CA GLY A 233 13.28 -5.00 -5.34
C GLY A 233 14.22 -5.87 -4.52
N GLY A 234 14.12 -5.75 -3.19
CA GLY A 234 14.95 -6.45 -2.22
C GLY A 234 15.55 -5.49 -1.20
N MET A 235 16.87 -5.55 -0.95
CA MET A 235 17.55 -4.73 0.06
C MET A 235 17.38 -3.23 -0.19
N ASP A 236 17.15 -2.50 0.90
CA ASP A 236 17.01 -1.04 0.91
C ASP A 236 18.35 -0.30 1.05
N ALA A 237 19.46 -1.05 1.13
CA ALA A 237 20.81 -0.50 1.19
C ALA A 237 21.15 0.34 -0.07
N PRO A 238 22.12 1.27 -0.01
CA PRO A 238 22.56 2.00 -1.19
C PRO A 238 22.93 1.07 -2.36
N MET A 239 22.59 1.48 -3.58
CA MET A 239 22.92 0.72 -4.79
C MET A 239 24.40 0.93 -5.16
N PRO A 240 25.18 -0.15 -5.36
CA PRO A 240 26.56 -0.02 -5.83
C PRO A 240 26.61 0.59 -7.24
N PRO A 241 27.33 1.71 -7.48
CA PRO A 241 27.44 2.30 -8.80
C PRO A 241 28.02 1.35 -9.85
N GLU A 242 28.92 0.45 -9.43
CA GLU A 242 29.50 -0.57 -10.29
C GLU A 242 28.44 -1.49 -10.90
N LEU A 243 27.43 -1.88 -10.13
CA LEU A 243 26.34 -2.75 -10.60
C LEU A 243 25.48 -2.02 -11.64
N LEU A 244 25.08 -0.77 -11.37
CA LEU A 244 24.28 0.03 -12.30
C LEU A 244 24.98 0.27 -13.65
N ASN A 245 26.31 0.40 -13.64
CA ASN A 245 27.10 0.61 -14.86
C ASN A 245 27.17 -0.61 -15.79
N VAL A 246 26.81 -1.81 -15.30
CA VAL A 246 26.93 -3.07 -16.06
C VAL A 246 25.59 -3.71 -16.40
N VAL A 247 24.47 -3.14 -15.96
CA VAL A 247 23.12 -3.61 -16.32
C VAL A 247 22.56 -2.81 -17.51
N ASP A 248 21.77 -3.47 -18.36
CA ASP A 248 21.17 -2.85 -19.54
C ASP A 248 19.84 -2.17 -19.21
N ILE A 249 19.04 -2.82 -18.36
CA ILE A 249 17.72 -2.35 -17.93
C ILE A 249 17.63 -2.39 -16.40
N PHE A 250 17.37 -1.25 -15.79
CA PHE A 250 17.05 -1.16 -14.36
C PHE A 250 15.53 -1.07 -14.17
N SER A 251 14.95 -1.91 -13.32
CA SER A 251 13.50 -2.06 -13.18
C SER A 251 13.00 -1.76 -11.75
N PRO A 252 12.91 -0.49 -11.33
CA PRO A 252 12.36 -0.10 -10.03
C PRO A 252 10.84 0.10 -10.07
N ASN A 253 10.18 0.03 -8.92
CA ASN A 253 8.88 0.68 -8.70
C ASN A 253 9.03 2.16 -8.27
N GLU A 254 7.91 2.87 -8.10
CA GLU A 254 7.90 4.29 -7.68
C GLU A 254 8.68 4.55 -6.38
N SER A 255 8.48 3.71 -5.36
CA SER A 255 9.13 3.85 -4.04
C SER A 255 10.62 3.51 -4.08
N GLU A 256 11.00 2.46 -4.80
CA GLU A 256 12.39 2.05 -5.00
C GLU A 256 13.17 3.10 -5.80
N LEU A 257 12.54 3.68 -6.83
CA LEU A 257 13.10 4.77 -7.61
C LEU A 257 13.30 6.03 -6.74
N ALA A 258 12.30 6.39 -5.93
CA ALA A 258 12.40 7.51 -5.00
C ALA A 258 13.53 7.32 -4.00
N ARG A 259 13.65 6.13 -3.42
CA ARG A 259 14.71 5.78 -2.46
C ARG A 259 16.10 5.82 -3.10
N LEU A 260 16.27 5.28 -4.31
CA LEU A 260 17.55 5.31 -5.01
C LEU A 260 17.99 6.73 -5.35
N THR A 261 17.04 7.56 -5.78
CA THR A 261 17.32 8.90 -6.30
C THR A 261 17.22 9.98 -5.24
N CYS A 262 16.65 9.70 -4.08
CA CYS A 262 16.25 10.69 -3.07
C CYS A 262 15.37 11.80 -3.66
N MET A 263 14.48 11.46 -4.60
CA MET A 263 13.58 12.38 -5.28
C MET A 263 12.14 11.89 -5.17
N SER A 264 11.17 12.80 -5.21
CA SER A 264 9.74 12.41 -5.28
C SER A 264 9.45 11.67 -6.59
N THR A 265 8.48 10.76 -6.56
CA THR A 265 7.99 9.99 -7.71
C THR A 265 6.46 9.99 -7.79
N GLU A 266 5.80 10.99 -7.18
CA GLU A 266 4.33 11.05 -7.09
C GLU A 266 3.64 11.36 -8.42
N SER A 267 4.33 12.10 -9.30
CA SER A 267 3.86 12.47 -10.64
C SER A 267 4.78 11.92 -11.74
N PHE A 268 4.24 11.79 -12.96
CA PHE A 268 5.00 11.31 -14.12
C PHE A 268 6.20 12.21 -14.46
N GLU A 269 6.08 13.52 -14.23
CA GLU A 269 7.18 14.47 -14.44
C GLU A 269 8.32 14.22 -13.43
N GLN A 270 7.99 14.06 -12.16
CA GLN A 270 8.96 13.74 -11.12
C GLN A 270 9.63 12.39 -11.35
N ILE A 271 8.88 11.37 -11.79
CA ILE A 271 9.44 10.08 -12.23
C ILE A 271 10.46 10.28 -13.36
N GLY A 272 10.13 11.09 -14.37
CA GLY A 272 11.06 11.43 -15.44
C GLY A 272 12.35 12.09 -14.94
N GLN A 273 12.24 13.02 -13.98
CA GLN A 273 13.42 13.67 -13.37
C GLN A 273 14.27 12.69 -12.54
N ALA A 274 13.64 11.79 -11.79
CA ALA A 274 14.31 10.73 -11.04
C ALA A 274 15.05 9.77 -12.00
N VAL A 275 14.42 9.40 -13.12
CA VAL A 275 15.05 8.57 -14.16
C VAL A 275 16.26 9.26 -14.80
N VAL A 276 16.21 10.59 -15.03
CA VAL A 276 17.39 11.34 -15.49
C VAL A 276 18.57 11.20 -14.51
N LYS A 277 18.32 11.08 -13.20
CA LYS A 277 19.37 10.79 -12.22
C LYS A 277 19.91 9.36 -12.38
N CYS A 278 19.05 8.37 -12.67
CA CYS A 278 19.51 7.00 -13.00
C CYS A 278 20.39 6.96 -14.25
N HIS A 279 20.06 7.74 -15.30
CA HIS A 279 20.91 7.87 -16.49
C HIS A 279 22.29 8.45 -16.15
N LYS A 280 22.34 9.48 -15.30
CA LYS A 280 23.62 10.03 -14.78
C LYS A 280 24.41 9.03 -13.93
N MET A 281 23.76 8.00 -13.39
CA MET A 281 24.41 6.90 -12.65
C MET A 281 24.87 5.76 -13.58
N GLY A 282 24.67 5.87 -14.90
CA GLY A 282 25.21 4.96 -15.91
C GLY A 282 24.21 3.98 -16.54
N VAL A 283 22.94 4.01 -16.11
CA VAL A 283 21.90 3.12 -16.64
C VAL A 283 21.29 3.68 -17.92
N LYS A 284 21.27 2.92 -19.00
CA LYS A 284 20.71 3.38 -20.29
C LYS A 284 19.20 3.23 -20.41
N GLN A 285 18.62 2.17 -19.83
CA GLN A 285 17.18 1.92 -19.86
C GLN A 285 16.63 1.75 -18.45
N VAL A 286 15.53 2.44 -18.15
CA VAL A 286 14.84 2.34 -16.86
C VAL A 286 13.39 1.95 -17.09
N LEU A 287 13.00 0.77 -16.62
CA LEU A 287 11.65 0.21 -16.71
C LEU A 287 10.92 0.45 -15.38
N VAL A 288 10.18 1.54 -15.27
CA VAL A 288 9.51 1.92 -14.03
C VAL A 288 8.14 1.23 -13.92
N LYS A 289 7.94 0.49 -12.82
CA LYS A 289 6.66 -0.15 -12.45
C LYS A 289 5.83 0.84 -11.62
N LEU A 290 4.63 1.19 -12.09
CA LEU A 290 3.76 2.22 -11.51
C LEU A 290 2.48 1.65 -10.89
N GLY A 291 2.49 0.37 -10.50
CA GLY A 291 1.34 -0.32 -9.92
C GLY A 291 0.08 -0.19 -10.78
N ALA A 292 -1.01 0.31 -10.20
CA ALA A 292 -2.28 0.52 -10.88
C ALA A 292 -2.22 1.56 -12.03
N LYS A 293 -1.18 2.40 -12.09
CA LYS A 293 -0.96 3.36 -13.18
C LYS A 293 -0.30 2.72 -14.41
N GLY A 294 0.18 1.48 -14.29
CA GLY A 294 0.83 0.73 -15.37
C GLY A 294 2.36 0.76 -15.27
N SER A 295 3.03 1.06 -16.36
CA SER A 295 4.49 1.10 -16.45
C SER A 295 4.98 2.11 -17.49
N ALA A 296 6.25 2.48 -17.37
CA ALA A 296 6.92 3.32 -18.34
C ALA A 296 8.37 2.89 -18.55
N LEU A 297 8.77 2.73 -19.81
CA LEU A 297 10.14 2.47 -20.21
C LEU A 297 10.78 3.78 -20.70
N PHE A 298 11.88 4.14 -20.05
CA PHE A 298 12.70 5.27 -20.41
C PHE A 298 14.00 4.76 -21.03
N ILE A 299 14.30 5.23 -22.24
CA ILE A 299 15.55 4.94 -22.94
C ILE A 299 16.28 6.28 -23.07
N GLU A 300 17.54 6.33 -22.67
CA GLU A 300 18.33 7.56 -22.69
C GLU A 300 18.34 8.18 -24.10
N GLY A 301 17.87 9.43 -24.20
CA GLY A 301 17.80 10.17 -25.48
C GLY A 301 16.51 9.94 -26.29
N GLU A 302 15.60 9.07 -25.83
CA GLU A 302 14.34 8.78 -26.52
C GLU A 302 13.12 9.26 -25.72
N LYS A 303 11.95 9.28 -26.37
CA LYS A 303 10.69 9.57 -25.69
C LYS A 303 10.28 8.36 -24.83
N PRO A 304 9.78 8.57 -23.59
CA PRO A 304 9.31 7.47 -22.76
C PRO A 304 8.14 6.72 -23.41
N ILE A 305 8.23 5.40 -23.44
CA ILE A 305 7.14 4.52 -23.85
C ILE A 305 6.29 4.25 -22.60
N LYS A 306 4.98 4.40 -22.69
CA LYS A 306 4.06 4.18 -21.57
C LYS A 306 3.11 3.03 -21.88
N GLN A 307 2.80 2.22 -20.87
CA GLN A 307 1.79 1.18 -20.96
C GLN A 307 0.90 1.29 -19.74
N THR A 308 -0.38 1.62 -19.93
CA THR A 308 -1.38 1.54 -18.86
C THR A 308 -1.63 0.09 -18.48
N ILE A 309 -2.21 -0.15 -17.31
CA ILE A 309 -2.65 -1.51 -16.94
C ILE A 309 -3.63 -2.07 -17.97
N ILE A 310 -3.64 -3.39 -18.11
CA ILE A 310 -4.78 -4.12 -18.67
C ILE A 310 -5.68 -4.46 -17.49
N SER A 311 -6.90 -3.94 -17.47
CA SER A 311 -7.80 -4.07 -16.32
C SER A 311 -8.09 -5.53 -16.00
N ALA A 312 -7.83 -5.91 -14.75
CA ALA A 312 -8.24 -7.20 -14.20
C ALA A 312 -9.73 -7.15 -13.84
N ALA A 313 -10.48 -8.23 -14.07
CA ALA A 313 -11.90 -8.30 -13.71
C ALA A 313 -12.11 -8.17 -12.19
N ARG A 314 -11.19 -8.71 -11.39
CA ARG A 314 -11.18 -8.61 -9.93
C ARG A 314 -9.76 -8.76 -9.40
N VAL A 315 -9.31 -7.80 -8.59
CA VAL A 315 -8.03 -7.91 -7.87
C VAL A 315 -8.24 -8.73 -6.60
N LEU A 316 -7.56 -9.86 -6.47
CA LEU A 316 -7.60 -10.72 -5.27
C LEU A 316 -6.37 -10.55 -4.40
N ASP A 317 -5.18 -10.48 -5.01
CA ASP A 317 -3.89 -10.41 -4.33
C ASP A 317 -2.86 -9.88 -5.32
N THR A 318 -2.09 -8.85 -4.94
CA THR A 318 -1.07 -8.25 -5.82
C THR A 318 0.32 -8.86 -5.65
N THR A 319 0.47 -9.84 -4.75
CA THR A 319 1.74 -10.49 -4.45
C THR A 319 2.31 -11.18 -5.68
N GLY A 320 3.57 -10.88 -6.03
CA GLY A 320 4.25 -11.44 -7.21
C GLY A 320 3.91 -10.76 -8.54
N ALA A 321 3.03 -9.74 -8.57
CA ALA A 321 2.67 -9.06 -9.81
C ALA A 321 3.86 -8.32 -10.45
N GLY A 322 4.72 -7.68 -9.64
CA GLY A 322 5.94 -7.01 -10.12
C GLY A 322 7.00 -7.99 -10.66
N ASP A 323 7.12 -9.17 -10.04
CA ASP A 323 7.99 -10.25 -10.50
C ASP A 323 7.46 -10.83 -11.82
N THR A 324 6.16 -11.07 -11.89
CA THR A 324 5.47 -11.54 -13.11
C THR A 324 5.69 -10.55 -14.25
N PHE A 325 5.50 -9.25 -14.00
CA PHE A 325 5.73 -8.18 -14.99
C PHE A 325 7.17 -8.20 -15.51
N THR A 326 8.16 -8.20 -14.62
CA THR A 326 9.58 -8.13 -15.00
C THR A 326 10.01 -9.37 -15.79
N ALA A 327 9.58 -10.57 -15.36
CA ALA A 327 9.87 -11.81 -16.06
C ALA A 327 9.17 -11.91 -17.42
N ALA A 328 7.90 -11.51 -17.51
CA ALA A 328 7.16 -11.49 -18.77
C ALA A 328 7.75 -10.49 -19.77
N PHE A 329 8.21 -9.33 -19.30
CA PHE A 329 8.95 -8.38 -20.11
C PHE A 329 10.25 -9.00 -20.65
N ALA A 330 11.01 -9.70 -19.81
CA ALA A 330 12.24 -10.37 -20.22
C ALA A 330 12.00 -11.47 -21.26
N VAL A 331 10.96 -12.29 -21.08
CA VAL A 331 10.54 -13.31 -22.05
C VAL A 331 10.20 -12.67 -23.39
N ALA A 332 9.40 -11.60 -23.38
CA ALA A 332 9.06 -10.89 -24.62
C ALA A 332 10.29 -10.28 -25.30
N LEU A 333 11.22 -9.73 -24.52
CA LEU A 333 12.46 -9.11 -25.00
C LEU A 333 13.36 -10.14 -25.70
N VAL A 334 13.59 -11.29 -25.07
CA VAL A 334 14.45 -12.34 -25.64
C VAL A 334 13.80 -13.04 -26.85
N GLU A 335 12.47 -13.00 -26.96
CA GLU A 335 11.74 -13.42 -28.15
C GLU A 335 11.82 -12.40 -29.31
N GLY A 336 12.51 -11.28 -29.13
CA GLY A 336 12.75 -10.28 -30.17
C GLY A 336 11.56 -9.35 -30.43
N LYS A 337 10.61 -9.24 -29.49
CA LYS A 337 9.49 -8.29 -29.58
C LYS A 337 9.96 -6.84 -29.46
N THR A 338 9.19 -5.91 -30.01
CA THR A 338 9.39 -4.46 -29.81
C THR A 338 9.18 -4.09 -28.34
N LYS A 339 9.68 -2.93 -27.91
CA LYS A 339 9.60 -2.50 -26.50
C LYS A 339 8.16 -2.28 -26.05
N GLU A 340 7.32 -1.77 -26.94
CA GLU A 340 5.89 -1.61 -26.78
C GLU A 340 5.20 -2.97 -26.58
N GLU A 341 5.48 -3.94 -27.45
CA GLU A 341 4.96 -5.31 -27.33
C GLU A 341 5.44 -6.00 -26.05
N CYS A 342 6.70 -5.76 -25.63
CA CYS A 342 7.25 -6.28 -24.38
C CYS A 342 6.46 -5.74 -23.17
N MET A 343 6.25 -4.43 -23.11
CA MET A 343 5.49 -3.81 -22.03
C MET A 343 4.03 -4.27 -22.02
N ARG A 344 3.41 -4.40 -23.20
CA ARG A 344 2.03 -4.87 -23.32
C ARG A 344 1.87 -6.32 -22.88
N PHE A 345 2.78 -7.21 -23.28
CA PHE A 345 2.80 -8.60 -22.85
C PHE A 345 3.01 -8.73 -21.34
N ALA A 346 3.92 -7.93 -20.77
CA ALA A 346 4.15 -7.86 -19.34
C ALA A 346 2.92 -7.36 -18.55
N ALA A 347 2.21 -6.35 -19.08
CA ALA A 347 0.98 -5.84 -18.48
C ALA A 347 -0.14 -6.89 -18.48
N ALA A 348 -0.29 -7.68 -19.55
CA ALA A 348 -1.26 -8.78 -19.62
C ALA A 348 -0.93 -9.89 -18.60
N ALA A 349 0.34 -10.28 -18.49
CA ALA A 349 0.75 -11.28 -17.51
C ALA A 349 0.51 -10.82 -16.07
N ALA A 350 0.86 -9.58 -15.74
CA ALA A 350 0.61 -9.00 -14.42
C ALA A 350 -0.90 -8.86 -14.13
N SER A 351 -1.72 -8.53 -15.12
CA SER A 351 -3.18 -8.46 -15.00
C SER A 351 -3.81 -9.79 -14.62
N LEU A 352 -3.32 -10.91 -15.17
CA LEU A 352 -3.78 -12.24 -14.80
C LEU A 352 -3.28 -12.67 -13.42
N CYS A 353 -2.03 -12.33 -13.09
CA CYS A 353 -1.43 -12.62 -11.78
C CYS A 353 -2.26 -12.06 -10.63
N VAL A 354 -2.70 -10.79 -10.72
CA VAL A 354 -3.43 -10.16 -9.60
C VAL A 354 -4.82 -10.76 -9.32
N GLN A 355 -5.30 -11.66 -10.17
CA GLN A 355 -6.62 -12.30 -10.07
C GLN A 355 -6.59 -13.62 -9.27
N VAL A 356 -5.43 -14.05 -8.78
CA VAL A 356 -5.24 -15.31 -8.05
C VAL A 356 -4.37 -15.06 -6.82
N LYS A 357 -4.67 -15.70 -5.68
CA LYS A 357 -3.89 -15.56 -4.44
C LYS A 357 -2.51 -16.26 -4.53
N GLY A 358 -1.50 -15.63 -3.94
CA GLY A 358 -0.13 -16.13 -3.85
C GLY A 358 0.71 -15.87 -5.12
N ALA A 359 2.03 -15.80 -4.98
CA ALA A 359 2.94 -15.44 -6.07
C ALA A 359 3.06 -16.54 -7.16
N ILE A 360 3.83 -17.61 -6.92
CA ILE A 360 4.02 -18.68 -7.92
C ILE A 360 2.69 -19.30 -8.41
N PRO A 361 1.68 -19.56 -7.54
CA PRO A 361 0.39 -20.08 -8.00
C PRO A 361 -0.33 -19.17 -9.00
N SER A 362 -0.23 -17.85 -8.84
CA SER A 362 -0.98 -16.88 -9.67
C SER A 362 -0.36 -16.60 -11.04
N MET A 363 0.91 -16.94 -11.24
CA MET A 363 1.58 -16.70 -12.52
C MET A 363 0.84 -17.39 -13.67
N PRO A 364 0.53 -16.67 -14.75
CA PRO A 364 -0.28 -17.20 -15.84
C PRO A 364 0.54 -18.09 -16.78
N ASP A 365 -0.14 -19.02 -17.44
CA ASP A 365 0.44 -19.70 -18.60
C ASP A 365 0.46 -18.78 -19.84
N ARG A 366 1.30 -19.13 -20.82
CA ARG A 366 1.43 -18.36 -22.06
C ARG A 366 0.12 -18.18 -22.81
N THR A 367 -0.69 -19.24 -22.88
CA THR A 367 -1.95 -19.25 -23.64
C THR A 367 -2.93 -18.21 -23.09
N SER A 368 -3.03 -18.12 -21.77
CA SER A 368 -3.89 -17.17 -21.07
C SER A 368 -3.47 -15.72 -21.35
N VAL A 369 -2.16 -15.43 -21.35
CA VAL A 369 -1.62 -14.11 -21.68
C VAL A 369 -1.96 -13.72 -23.13
N LEU A 370 -1.73 -14.62 -24.07
CA LEU A 370 -2.02 -14.37 -25.49
C LEU A 370 -3.52 -14.20 -25.76
N HIS A 371 -4.36 -15.01 -25.10
CA HIS A 371 -5.82 -14.87 -25.19
C HIS A 371 -6.28 -13.51 -24.67
N LEU A 372 -5.77 -13.06 -23.52
CA LEU A 372 -6.09 -11.74 -22.98
C LEU A 372 -5.71 -10.63 -23.97
N LEU A 373 -4.51 -10.68 -24.56
CA LEU A 373 -4.07 -9.71 -25.55
C LEU A 373 -5.01 -9.65 -26.77
N GLN A 374 -5.40 -10.81 -27.31
CA GLN A 374 -6.35 -10.89 -28.43
C GLN A 374 -7.70 -10.27 -28.08
N THR A 375 -8.23 -10.52 -26.88
CA THR A 375 -9.52 -9.95 -26.47
C THR A 375 -9.48 -8.43 -26.36
N VAL A 376 -8.37 -7.85 -25.89
CA VAL A 376 -8.19 -6.40 -25.79
C VAL A 376 -8.04 -5.76 -27.17
N ASP A 377 -7.31 -6.40 -28.10
CA ASP A 377 -7.18 -5.91 -29.48
C ASP A 377 -8.53 -5.88 -30.22
N HIS A 378 -9.40 -6.85 -29.99
CA HIS A 378 -10.73 -6.87 -30.59
C HIS A 378 -11.68 -5.79 -30.03
N SER A 379 -11.56 -5.41 -28.76
CA SER A 379 -12.34 -4.30 -28.21
C SER A 379 -11.91 -2.95 -28.80
N ASP A 380 -10.61 -2.73 -29.00
CA ASP A 380 -10.10 -1.48 -29.57
C ASP A 380 -10.41 -1.37 -31.08
N ALA A 381 -10.26 -2.45 -31.85
CA ALA A 381 -10.60 -2.48 -33.28
C ALA A 381 -12.11 -2.32 -33.57
N SER A 382 -12.97 -2.65 -32.60
CA SER A 382 -14.43 -2.48 -32.74
C SER A 382 -14.90 -1.02 -32.54
N ASN A 383 -14.04 -0.15 -31.98
CA ASN A 383 -14.35 1.27 -31.75
C ASN A 383 -13.93 2.19 -32.90
N ASP A 384 -12.99 1.78 -33.77
CA ASP A 384 -12.51 2.60 -34.89
C ASP A 384 -13.40 2.55 -36.14
N ASN A 385 -14.43 1.70 -36.18
CA ASN A 385 -15.29 1.46 -37.36
C ASN A 385 -16.73 2.03 -37.26
N LYS A 386 -16.96 3.09 -36.48
CA LYS A 386 -18.26 3.78 -36.46
C LYS A 386 -18.14 5.28 -36.78
N SER A 387 -17.77 5.57 -38.02
CA SER A 387 -18.35 6.72 -38.73
C SER A 387 -19.60 6.25 -39.46
N GLU A 388 -20.68 7.05 -39.36
CA GLU A 388 -22.03 6.88 -39.94
C GLU A 388 -23.07 6.18 -39.05
N ALA A 389 -24.05 6.97 -38.62
CA ALA A 389 -25.32 6.56 -38.02
C ALA A 389 -26.35 6.24 -39.15
N PRO A 390 -27.43 5.46 -38.93
CA PRO A 390 -28.54 5.91 -38.07
C PRO A 390 -29.33 4.84 -37.28
N ARG A 391 -29.93 5.32 -36.18
CA ARG A 391 -31.20 4.93 -35.50
C ARG A 391 -31.61 3.44 -35.42
N SER A 392 -31.62 2.90 -34.19
CA SER A 392 -32.83 2.77 -33.33
C SER A 392 -32.77 1.55 -32.39
N THR A 393 -33.29 1.75 -31.16
CA THR A 393 -33.64 0.76 -30.11
C THR A 393 -32.47 -0.01 -29.46
N ARG A 394 -32.38 -0.24 -28.15
CA ARG A 394 -33.18 0.10 -26.97
C ARG A 394 -32.25 -0.11 -25.74
N GLU A 395 -32.38 0.80 -24.77
CA GLU A 395 -32.48 0.50 -23.33
C GLU A 395 -31.57 -0.58 -22.72
N ALA A 396 -30.56 -0.14 -21.97
CA ALA A 396 -30.39 -0.43 -20.54
C ALA A 396 -29.21 0.40 -20.00
N GLU A 397 -29.21 0.66 -18.69
CA GLU A 397 -28.17 1.34 -17.90
C GLU A 397 -28.31 2.88 -17.75
N ASN A 398 -29.42 3.26 -17.12
CA ASN A 398 -29.51 4.45 -16.28
C ASN A 398 -29.07 4.10 -14.85
N SER A 399 -28.02 4.73 -14.33
CA SER A 399 -28.13 5.69 -13.21
C SER A 399 -26.72 6.12 -12.77
N THR A 400 -26.36 7.38 -13.07
CA THR A 400 -25.33 8.24 -12.41
C THR A 400 -24.95 9.48 -13.23
N LYS A 401 -25.66 9.80 -14.33
CA LYS A 401 -25.35 10.93 -15.24
C LYS A 401 -26.17 12.22 -15.04
N ASP A 402 -26.65 12.53 -13.85
CA ASP A 402 -27.53 13.70 -13.62
C ASP A 402 -26.88 14.93 -12.97
N SER A 403 -25.60 15.19 -13.27
CA SER A 403 -25.00 16.50 -12.94
C SER A 403 -24.13 17.06 -14.07
N PHE A 404 -23.61 16.19 -14.95
CA PHE A 404 -22.86 16.59 -16.14
C PHE A 404 -23.73 16.82 -17.40
N SER A 405 -24.97 16.31 -17.42
CA SER A 405 -25.86 16.51 -18.57
C SER A 405 -26.34 17.96 -18.69
N ALA A 406 -26.57 18.66 -17.57
CA ALA A 406 -27.02 20.06 -17.57
C ALA A 406 -25.95 21.03 -18.09
N ILE A 407 -24.68 20.84 -17.68
CA ILE A 407 -23.56 21.71 -18.09
C ILE A 407 -23.22 21.50 -19.58
N ASN A 408 -23.19 20.25 -20.04
CA ASN A 408 -22.97 19.94 -21.45
C ASN A 408 -24.18 20.28 -22.33
N SER A 409 -25.40 20.24 -21.79
CA SER A 409 -26.61 20.69 -22.49
C SER A 409 -26.62 22.22 -22.66
N CYS A 410 -26.18 22.99 -21.65
CA CYS A 410 -25.98 24.44 -21.78
C CYS A 410 -24.91 24.81 -22.83
N PHE A 411 -23.79 24.07 -22.90
CA PHE A 411 -22.77 24.28 -23.94
C PHE A 411 -23.25 23.85 -25.34
N ARG A 412 -24.09 22.81 -25.44
CA ARG A 412 -24.70 22.41 -26.72
C ARG A 412 -25.81 23.37 -27.17
N LEU A 413 -26.58 23.95 -26.25
CA LEU A 413 -27.60 24.97 -26.55
C LEU A 413 -27.00 26.29 -27.06
N SER A 414 -25.81 26.68 -26.58
CA SER A 414 -25.11 27.86 -27.11
C SER A 414 -24.55 27.65 -28.52
N SER A 415 -24.33 26.39 -28.91
CA SER A 415 -23.79 26.00 -30.22
C SER A 415 -24.87 25.69 -31.25
N SER A 416 -26.10 25.40 -30.81
CA SER A 416 -27.23 24.99 -31.66
C SER A 416 -28.30 26.08 -31.88
N LEU A 417 -28.26 27.18 -31.14
CA LEU A 417 -29.01 28.38 -31.45
C LEU A 417 -28.11 29.32 -32.27
N GLN A 418 -28.38 29.47 -33.57
CA GLN A 418 -27.88 30.60 -34.36
C GLN A 418 -28.42 31.92 -33.77
N ILE A 419 -27.82 32.42 -32.68
CA ILE A 419 -28.03 33.78 -32.22
C ILE A 419 -27.11 34.67 -33.07
N GLU A 420 -27.48 34.84 -34.32
CA GLU A 420 -26.99 35.96 -35.12
C GLU A 420 -27.43 37.27 -34.46
N LYS A 421 -26.45 38.16 -34.24
CA LYS A 421 -26.58 39.60 -33.94
C LYS A 421 -27.92 40.05 -33.34
N GLY A 422 -28.05 40.04 -32.01
CA GLY A 422 -29.24 40.65 -31.42
C GLY A 422 -29.32 40.88 -29.92
N ASN A 423 -28.55 40.21 -29.06
CA ASN A 423 -28.71 40.47 -27.62
C ASN A 423 -27.44 40.27 -26.79
N LYS A 424 -26.58 41.30 -26.81
CA LYS A 424 -25.38 41.43 -25.95
C LYS A 424 -25.71 41.20 -24.47
N LEU A 425 -26.93 41.52 -24.04
CA LEU A 425 -27.40 41.38 -22.67
C LEU A 425 -27.57 39.92 -22.26
N LEU A 426 -28.21 39.08 -23.07
CA LEU A 426 -28.39 37.65 -22.80
C LEU A 426 -27.06 36.89 -22.75
N ARG A 427 -26.10 37.25 -23.62
CA ARG A 427 -24.76 36.66 -23.59
C ARG A 427 -23.97 37.10 -22.35
N LYS A 428 -24.13 38.36 -21.92
CA LYS A 428 -23.58 38.86 -20.66
C LYS A 428 -24.22 38.16 -19.46
N ILE A 429 -25.54 38.00 -19.45
CA ILE A 429 -26.28 37.30 -18.39
C ILE A 429 -25.84 35.84 -18.31
N LEU A 430 -25.72 35.13 -19.44
CA LEU A 430 -25.29 33.73 -19.46
C LEU A 430 -23.83 33.57 -19.01
N ILE A 431 -22.93 34.46 -19.42
CA ILE A 431 -21.54 34.48 -18.94
C ILE A 431 -21.49 34.82 -17.45
N LEU A 432 -22.28 35.79 -16.99
CA LEU A 432 -22.40 36.12 -15.57
C LEU A 432 -22.99 34.96 -14.77
N PHE A 433 -23.98 34.23 -15.30
CA PHE A 433 -24.60 33.06 -14.66
C PHE A 433 -23.62 31.88 -14.57
N VAL A 434 -22.84 31.63 -15.62
CA VAL A 434 -21.80 30.60 -15.64
C VAL A 434 -20.60 31.00 -14.77
N GLN A 435 -20.25 32.29 -14.69
CA GLN A 435 -19.26 32.81 -13.75
C GLN A 435 -19.75 32.77 -12.30
N GLN A 436 -21.05 32.97 -12.07
CA GLN A 436 -21.68 32.87 -10.75
C GLN A 436 -21.77 31.41 -10.26
N MET A 437 -21.87 30.44 -11.17
CA MET A 437 -21.73 29.00 -10.86
C MET A 437 -20.27 28.52 -10.77
N ALA A 438 -19.27 29.35 -11.10
CA ALA A 438 -17.86 28.94 -11.17
C ALA A 438 -17.08 29.06 -9.84
N ASN A 439 -17.74 29.47 -8.75
CA ASN A 439 -17.14 29.61 -7.42
C ASN A 439 -18.09 29.14 -6.31
N GLU A 440 -18.98 28.18 -6.59
CA GLU A 440 -19.90 27.69 -5.56
C GLU A 440 -19.13 26.82 -4.56
N VAL A 441 -19.11 27.27 -3.29
CA VAL A 441 -18.53 26.55 -2.16
C VAL A 441 -19.67 26.22 -1.20
N VAL A 442 -19.93 24.93 -1.02
CA VAL A 442 -20.93 24.41 -0.06
C VAL A 442 -20.21 23.58 0.98
N LEU A 443 -20.57 23.75 2.25
CA LEU A 443 -20.07 22.93 3.35
C LEU A 443 -21.22 22.09 3.92
N LEU A 444 -21.12 20.77 3.84
CA LEU A 444 -21.97 19.88 4.61
C LEU A 444 -21.46 19.87 6.05
N ASP A 445 -22.28 20.36 6.96
CA ASP A 445 -21.86 20.89 8.26
C ASP A 445 -22.71 20.36 9.42
N PHE A 446 -22.18 20.45 10.63
CA PHE A 446 -22.93 20.38 11.86
C PHE A 446 -22.29 21.35 12.86
N GLU A 447 -23.10 22.20 13.49
CA GLU A 447 -22.63 23.33 14.28
C GLU A 447 -21.66 22.90 15.38
N MET A 448 -22.00 21.86 16.15
CA MET A 448 -21.17 21.35 17.26
C MET A 448 -20.02 20.44 16.83
N SER A 449 -19.79 20.24 15.52
CA SER A 449 -18.71 19.37 15.03
C SER A 449 -17.36 20.10 15.10
N PRO A 450 -16.37 19.59 15.87
CA PRO A 450 -15.03 20.17 15.86
C PRO A 450 -14.38 20.03 14.48
N PHE A 451 -14.66 18.95 13.76
CA PHE A 451 -14.11 18.73 12.42
C PHE A 451 -14.65 19.74 11.42
N ALA A 452 -15.93 20.09 11.50
CA ALA A 452 -16.51 21.07 10.60
C ALA A 452 -16.11 22.51 10.99
N ALA A 453 -15.94 22.78 12.28
CA ALA A 453 -15.39 24.05 12.76
C ALA A 453 -14.02 24.38 12.14
N ARG A 454 -13.13 23.39 11.96
CA ARG A 454 -11.84 23.59 11.26
C ARG A 454 -12.03 24.18 9.86
N VAL A 455 -13.01 23.66 9.13
CA VAL A 455 -13.31 24.08 7.75
C VAL A 455 -13.91 25.48 7.75
N ARG A 456 -14.85 25.77 8.67
CA ARG A 456 -15.40 27.12 8.86
C ARG A 456 -14.30 28.13 9.14
N ILE A 457 -13.41 27.85 10.10
CA ILE A 457 -12.28 28.72 10.44
C ILE A 457 -11.37 28.96 9.22
N ALA A 458 -11.03 27.91 8.47
CA ALA A 458 -10.18 28.03 7.29
C ALA A 458 -10.82 28.88 6.18
N LEU A 459 -12.12 28.73 5.94
CA LEU A 459 -12.87 29.55 4.98
C LEU A 459 -12.92 31.01 5.42
N GLU A 460 -13.16 31.28 6.72
CA GLU A 460 -13.16 32.62 7.30
C GLU A 460 -11.76 33.28 7.26
N GLU A 461 -10.68 32.57 7.64
CA GLU A 461 -9.31 33.09 7.55
C GLU A 461 -8.92 33.45 6.10
N LYS A 462 -9.48 32.74 5.11
CA LYS A 462 -9.28 33.04 3.68
C LYS A 462 -10.28 34.07 3.14
N GLY A 463 -11.33 34.41 3.91
CA GLY A 463 -12.43 35.28 3.49
C GLY A 463 -13.16 34.73 2.27
N ILE A 464 -13.51 33.44 2.29
CA ILE A 464 -14.24 32.74 1.22
C ILE A 464 -15.70 32.62 1.63
N GLU A 465 -16.60 33.15 0.80
CA GLU A 465 -18.04 32.97 0.99
C GLU A 465 -18.42 31.53 0.68
N TYR A 466 -19.25 30.94 1.53
CA TYR A 466 -19.75 29.58 1.38
C TYR A 466 -21.19 29.45 1.88
N LYS A 467 -21.89 28.45 1.37
CA LYS A 467 -23.20 28.03 1.87
C LYS A 467 -23.00 26.86 2.84
N SER A 468 -23.47 27.00 4.09
CA SER A 468 -23.51 25.87 5.03
C SER A 468 -24.83 25.11 4.88
N GLU A 469 -24.76 23.79 4.76
CA GLU A 469 -25.90 22.87 4.76
C GLU A 469 -25.79 21.96 5.99
N VAL A 470 -26.70 22.14 6.94
CA VAL A 470 -26.69 21.41 8.22
C VAL A 470 -27.17 19.97 8.00
N GLU A 471 -26.36 19.00 8.46
CA GLU A 471 -26.64 17.57 8.41
C GLU A 471 -27.17 17.04 9.75
N ASP A 472 -28.14 16.14 9.67
CA ASP A 472 -28.60 15.32 10.79
C ASP A 472 -27.70 14.07 10.89
N LEU A 473 -26.94 13.97 11.98
CA LEU A 473 -25.98 12.86 12.17
C LEU A 473 -26.65 11.53 12.49
N SER A 474 -27.90 11.55 12.97
CA SER A 474 -28.71 10.36 13.24
C SER A 474 -29.45 9.89 12.00
N ASN A 475 -29.81 10.82 11.10
CA ASN A 475 -30.46 10.53 9.82
C ASN A 475 -29.78 11.25 8.65
N LYS A 476 -28.63 10.72 8.24
CA LYS A 476 -27.74 11.30 7.22
C LYS A 476 -28.45 11.53 5.89
N SER A 477 -28.25 12.72 5.30
CA SER A 477 -28.87 13.05 4.02
C SER A 477 -28.36 12.16 2.87
N SER A 478 -29.21 11.96 1.85
CA SER A 478 -28.78 11.30 0.61
C SER A 478 -27.64 12.06 -0.10
N ASN A 479 -27.54 13.38 0.12
CA ASN A 479 -26.48 14.20 -0.42
C ASN A 479 -25.14 13.86 0.25
N LEU A 480 -25.10 13.79 1.59
CA LEU A 480 -23.92 13.39 2.35
C LEU A 480 -23.42 12.00 1.93
N LEU A 481 -24.32 11.01 1.85
CA LEU A 481 -23.97 9.63 1.46
C LEU A 481 -23.41 9.56 0.03
N LYS A 482 -23.90 10.43 -0.87
CA LYS A 482 -23.41 10.52 -2.25
C LYS A 482 -22.05 11.23 -2.33
N MET A 483 -21.86 12.28 -1.54
CA MET A 483 -20.67 13.14 -1.60
C MET A 483 -19.49 12.56 -0.81
N ASN A 484 -19.74 11.76 0.23
CA ASN A 484 -18.74 10.99 0.97
C ASN A 484 -19.16 9.51 1.09
N PRO A 485 -19.08 8.72 0.00
CA PRO A 485 -19.53 7.33 0.01
C PRO A 485 -18.65 6.40 0.86
N VAL A 486 -17.40 6.82 1.16
CA VAL A 486 -16.42 6.01 1.88
C VAL A 486 -16.70 6.04 3.38
N ASN A 487 -16.63 7.23 3.99
CA ASN A 487 -16.76 7.39 5.44
C ASN A 487 -18.16 7.81 5.86
N GLN A 488 -18.94 8.40 4.94
CA GLN A 488 -20.31 8.87 5.21
C GLN A 488 -20.35 9.84 6.39
N GLN A 489 -19.32 10.68 6.52
CA GLN A 489 -19.10 11.59 7.63
C GLN A 489 -18.95 13.03 7.13
N ILE A 490 -19.31 13.97 8.00
CA ILE A 490 -19.03 15.40 7.84
C ILE A 490 -17.67 15.75 8.49
N PRO A 491 -17.03 16.88 8.12
CA PRO A 491 -17.43 17.80 7.06
C PRO A 491 -17.18 17.27 5.65
N VAL A 492 -17.95 17.78 4.70
CA VAL A 492 -17.66 17.64 3.25
C VAL A 492 -17.70 19.02 2.63
N LEU A 493 -16.58 19.45 2.03
CA LEU A 493 -16.54 20.68 1.25
C LEU A 493 -16.85 20.32 -0.21
N ILE A 494 -17.91 20.89 -0.75
CA ILE A 494 -18.27 20.75 -2.16
C ILE A 494 -17.86 22.04 -2.86
N HIS A 495 -16.81 21.97 -3.66
CA HIS A 495 -16.34 23.09 -4.47
C HIS A 495 -16.63 22.82 -5.94
N ASN A 496 -17.50 23.62 -6.55
CA ASN A 496 -17.94 23.46 -7.94
C ASN A 496 -18.46 22.04 -8.25
N GLY A 497 -19.29 21.51 -7.34
CA GLY A 497 -19.90 20.18 -7.44
C GLY A 497 -18.95 19.01 -7.16
N ARG A 498 -17.70 19.27 -6.77
CA ARG A 498 -16.72 18.23 -6.42
C ARG A 498 -16.55 18.15 -4.91
N PRO A 499 -16.75 16.97 -4.30
CA PRO A 499 -16.60 16.82 -2.86
C PRO A 499 -15.13 16.62 -2.45
N ILE A 500 -14.75 17.23 -1.34
CA ILE A 500 -13.51 17.02 -0.61
C ILE A 500 -13.92 16.59 0.80
N CYS A 501 -13.39 15.46 1.25
CA CYS A 501 -13.70 14.84 2.55
C CYS A 501 -12.49 14.94 3.48
N GLU A 502 -12.72 14.72 4.78
CA GLU A 502 -11.74 14.84 5.88
C GLU A 502 -11.33 16.28 6.17
N SER A 503 -11.60 16.75 7.40
CA SER A 503 -11.44 18.15 7.78
C SER A 503 -10.04 18.73 7.48
N MET A 504 -8.96 18.02 7.80
CA MET A 504 -7.60 18.53 7.58
C MET A 504 -7.18 18.47 6.10
N ILE A 505 -7.70 17.51 5.33
CA ILE A 505 -7.53 17.49 3.86
C ILE A 505 -8.28 18.68 3.24
N ILE A 506 -9.49 18.98 3.72
CA ILE A 506 -10.27 20.14 3.30
C ILE A 506 -9.53 21.45 3.62
N VAL A 507 -8.96 21.60 4.82
CA VAL A 507 -8.18 22.80 5.20
C VAL A 507 -6.97 22.97 4.27
N GLN A 508 -6.26 21.89 3.97
CA GLN A 508 -5.15 21.94 3.01
C GLN A 508 -5.63 22.33 1.59
N TYR A 509 -6.73 21.74 1.13
CA TYR A 509 -7.33 22.08 -0.16
C TYR A 509 -7.70 23.56 -0.25
N ILE A 510 -8.30 24.11 0.82
CA ILE A 510 -8.61 25.54 0.93
C ILE A 510 -7.33 26.38 0.82
N ASP A 511 -6.26 25.98 1.51
CA ASP A 511 -4.99 26.70 1.46
C ASP A 511 -4.38 26.74 0.05
N GLU A 512 -4.44 25.62 -0.66
CA GLU A 512 -3.87 25.46 -2.01
C GLU A 512 -4.69 26.18 -3.09
N VAL A 513 -6.03 26.04 -3.06
CA VAL A 513 -6.93 26.64 -4.05
C VAL A 513 -6.94 28.17 -3.95
N TRP A 514 -7.00 28.69 -2.73
CA TRP A 514 -6.97 30.14 -2.46
C TRP A 514 -5.57 30.57 -2.00
N SER A 515 -4.53 30.12 -2.70
CA SER A 515 -3.11 30.40 -2.44
C SER A 515 -2.70 31.87 -2.62
N HIS A 516 -3.54 32.69 -3.24
CA HIS A 516 -3.34 34.15 -3.32
C HIS A 516 -3.68 34.88 -2.00
N LYS A 517 -4.28 34.19 -1.03
CA LYS A 517 -4.54 34.66 0.34
C LYS A 517 -3.42 34.16 1.27
N PRO A 518 -3.24 34.76 2.47
CA PRO A 518 -2.23 34.31 3.44
C PRO A 518 -2.28 32.80 3.68
N SER A 519 -1.11 32.17 3.73
CA SER A 519 -0.96 30.72 3.84
C SER A 519 -1.35 30.23 5.24
N LEU A 520 -2.11 29.14 5.31
CA LEU A 520 -2.47 28.46 6.55
C LEU A 520 -1.39 27.46 6.97
N LEU A 521 -0.70 26.87 5.99
CA LEU A 521 0.44 25.99 6.19
C LEU A 521 1.78 26.75 6.07
N PRO A 522 2.82 26.33 6.81
CA PRO A 522 4.17 26.84 6.61
C PRO A 522 4.69 26.58 5.19
N SER A 523 5.40 27.54 4.62
CA SER A 523 6.05 27.41 3.30
C SER A 523 7.29 26.51 3.35
N ASP A 524 8.01 26.48 4.48
CA ASP A 524 9.14 25.59 4.69
C ASP A 524 8.68 24.10 4.76
N PRO A 525 9.28 23.18 3.98
CA PRO A 525 8.87 21.79 3.94
C PRO A 525 8.94 21.06 5.29
N TYR A 526 9.95 21.35 6.11
CA TYR A 526 10.11 20.72 7.41
C TYR A 526 9.03 21.19 8.38
N ARG A 527 8.83 22.51 8.49
CA ARG A 527 7.77 23.09 9.34
C ARG A 527 6.38 22.65 8.88
N ARG A 528 6.17 22.46 7.58
CA ARG A 528 4.92 21.93 7.04
C ARG A 528 4.69 20.47 7.43
N ALA A 529 5.72 19.63 7.38
CA ALA A 529 5.65 18.25 7.83
C ALA A 529 5.39 18.17 9.36
N HIS A 530 6.06 19.01 10.14
CA HIS A 530 5.83 19.15 11.59
C HIS A 530 4.38 19.53 11.91
N ALA A 531 3.82 20.50 11.18
CA ALA A 531 2.42 20.89 11.33
C ALA A 531 1.44 19.76 11.03
N ARG A 532 1.72 18.97 9.99
CA ARG A 532 0.90 17.79 9.65
C ARG A 532 1.01 16.69 10.71
N PHE A 533 2.20 16.47 11.27
CA PHE A 533 2.40 15.52 12.36
C PHE A 533 1.54 15.87 13.58
N TRP A 534 1.55 17.14 14.01
CA TRP A 534 0.76 17.54 15.17
C TRP A 534 -0.75 17.52 14.93
N ALA A 535 -1.20 17.89 13.73
CA ALA A 535 -2.61 17.72 13.35
C ALA A 535 -3.03 16.22 13.40
N ASP A 536 -2.20 15.32 12.89
CA ASP A 536 -2.42 13.86 12.95
C ASP A 536 -2.40 13.33 14.40
N TYR A 537 -1.50 13.84 15.24
CA TYR A 537 -1.47 13.54 16.67
C TYR A 537 -2.78 13.93 17.35
N ILE A 538 -3.28 15.15 17.10
CA ILE A 538 -4.55 15.63 17.66
C ILE A 538 -5.71 14.72 17.24
N ASP A 539 -5.80 14.36 15.96
CA ASP A 539 -6.88 13.50 15.43
C ASP A 539 -6.83 12.08 16.01
N LYS A 540 -5.62 11.50 16.13
CA LYS A 540 -5.45 10.13 16.63
C LYS A 540 -5.49 10.01 18.15
N LYS A 541 -5.27 11.10 18.88
CA LYS A 541 -5.17 11.08 20.35
C LYS A 541 -6.32 11.83 20.99
N ILE A 542 -6.42 13.14 20.78
CA ILE A 542 -7.36 14.00 21.52
C ILE A 542 -8.80 13.58 21.26
N TYR A 543 -9.19 13.38 20.00
CA TYR A 543 -10.56 13.02 19.67
C TYR A 543 -11.03 11.66 20.27
N PRO A 544 -10.38 10.52 19.98
CA PRO A 544 -10.86 9.23 20.49
C PRO A 544 -10.79 9.13 22.01
N ILE A 545 -9.74 9.67 22.64
CA ILE A 545 -9.57 9.64 24.10
C ILE A 545 -10.59 10.56 24.76
N GLY A 546 -10.77 11.78 24.24
CA GLY A 546 -11.78 12.73 24.70
C GLY A 546 -13.18 12.14 24.58
N ARG A 547 -13.50 11.48 23.45
CA ARG A 547 -14.76 10.76 23.26
C ARG A 547 -14.99 9.70 24.33
N ASN A 548 -13.99 8.86 24.60
CA ASN A 548 -14.10 7.84 25.65
C ASN A 548 -14.26 8.47 27.05
N LEU A 549 -13.65 9.63 27.31
CA LEU A 549 -13.81 10.32 28.59
C LEU A 549 -15.25 10.74 28.85
N TRP A 550 -15.94 11.36 27.87
CA TRP A 550 -17.31 11.81 28.09
C TRP A 550 -18.36 10.73 27.80
N ALA A 551 -18.10 9.79 26.88
CA ALA A 551 -19.05 8.75 26.46
C ALA A 551 -18.76 7.35 27.05
N SER A 552 -18.12 7.26 28.22
CA SER A 552 -17.93 5.98 28.93
C SER A 552 -17.97 6.18 30.44
N GLU A 553 -18.02 5.08 31.21
CA GLU A 553 -18.03 5.09 32.68
C GLU A 553 -16.97 4.11 33.25
N GLY A 554 -16.73 4.21 34.56
CA GLY A 554 -15.84 3.31 35.29
C GLY A 554 -14.37 3.39 34.86
N GLU A 555 -13.72 2.23 34.70
CA GLU A 555 -12.28 2.14 34.42
C GLU A 555 -11.89 2.79 33.08
N VAL A 556 -12.74 2.68 32.05
CA VAL A 556 -12.49 3.28 30.73
C VAL A 556 -12.43 4.80 30.83
N LYS A 557 -13.34 5.41 31.58
CA LYS A 557 -13.38 6.86 31.83
C LYS A 557 -12.14 7.33 32.58
N GLU A 558 -11.77 6.64 33.66
CA GLU A 558 -10.59 6.97 34.47
C GLU A 558 -9.27 6.81 33.70
N SER A 559 -9.15 5.77 32.87
CA SER A 559 -8.00 5.60 31.99
C SER A 559 -7.94 6.70 30.93
N SER A 560 -9.07 7.01 30.30
CA SER A 560 -9.16 8.05 29.26
C SER A 560 -8.84 9.43 29.83
N LYS A 561 -9.27 9.72 31.07
CA LYS A 561 -8.90 10.94 31.80
C LYS A 561 -7.37 11.07 31.90
N LYS A 562 -6.70 10.03 32.42
CA LYS A 562 -5.24 10.04 32.61
C LYS A 562 -4.49 10.21 31.29
N GLU A 563 -4.95 9.51 30.26
CA GLU A 563 -4.33 9.58 28.93
C GLU A 563 -4.55 10.95 28.26
N LEU A 564 -5.75 11.53 28.40
CA LEU A 564 -6.08 12.84 27.86
C LEU A 564 -5.24 13.94 28.52
N ILE A 565 -5.11 13.90 29.85
CA ILE A 565 -4.22 14.79 30.60
C ILE A 565 -2.78 14.67 30.08
N GLN A 566 -2.29 13.46 29.82
CA GLN A 566 -0.95 13.29 29.27
C GLN A 566 -0.80 13.85 27.87
N CYS A 567 -1.83 13.74 27.03
CA CYS A 567 -1.82 14.31 25.68
C CYS A 567 -1.81 15.84 25.71
N PHE A 568 -2.59 16.45 26.60
CA PHE A 568 -2.55 17.89 26.80
C PHE A 568 -1.21 18.38 27.38
N LYS A 569 -0.54 17.63 28.27
CA LYS A 569 0.83 17.94 28.71
C LYS A 569 1.80 18.05 27.55
N ILE A 570 1.74 17.08 26.64
CA ILE A 570 2.59 17.06 25.45
C ILE A 570 2.31 18.27 24.54
N LEU A 571 1.04 18.65 24.38
CA LEU A 571 0.67 19.82 23.59
C LEU A 571 1.03 21.15 24.28
N GLU A 572 0.96 21.24 25.60
CA GLU A 572 1.42 22.40 26.38
C GLU A 572 2.95 22.57 26.25
N GLU A 573 3.70 21.46 26.32
CA GLU A 573 5.15 21.44 26.10
C GLU A 573 5.50 21.86 24.67
N GLU A 574 4.78 21.34 23.67
CA GLU A 574 4.97 21.74 22.27
C GLU A 574 4.62 23.22 22.06
N LEU A 575 3.56 23.75 22.67
CA LEU A 575 3.22 25.16 22.59
C LEU A 575 4.34 26.02 23.21
N GLY A 576 4.89 25.60 24.35
CA GLY A 576 6.01 26.27 25.00
C GLY A 576 5.68 27.72 25.33
N ASP A 577 6.49 28.66 24.86
CA ASP A 577 6.26 30.11 25.01
C ASP A 577 5.77 30.77 23.70
N LYS A 578 5.37 29.97 22.71
CA LYS A 578 4.92 30.46 21.41
C LYS A 578 3.53 31.10 21.52
N LEU A 579 3.28 32.11 20.67
CA LEU A 579 1.96 32.73 20.57
C LEU A 579 0.93 31.78 19.94
N TYR A 580 1.36 30.96 19.00
CA TYR A 580 0.57 29.94 18.33
C TYR A 580 1.46 28.71 18.11
N PHE A 581 0.87 27.56 17.80
CA PHE A 581 1.66 26.38 17.46
C PHE A 581 2.51 26.60 16.20
N GLY A 582 2.09 27.51 15.32
CA GLY A 582 2.84 28.02 14.17
C GLY A 582 3.87 29.12 14.47
N ASP A 583 4.27 29.27 15.74
CA ASP A 583 5.13 30.34 16.28
C ASP A 583 4.39 31.69 16.40
N GLU A 584 4.59 32.61 15.45
CA GLU A 584 4.04 33.97 15.52
C GLU A 584 2.64 34.11 14.90
N SER A 585 2.25 33.17 14.03
CA SER A 585 1.00 33.23 13.28
C SER A 585 0.09 32.04 13.58
N PHE A 586 -1.19 32.33 13.79
CA PHE A 586 -2.25 31.31 13.82
C PHE A 586 -2.27 30.54 12.50
N GLY A 587 -2.23 29.22 12.56
CA GLY A 587 -2.12 28.40 11.36
C GLY A 587 -2.70 26.99 11.50
N TYR A 588 -2.16 26.08 10.70
CA TYR A 588 -2.69 24.72 10.51
C TYR A 588 -2.89 23.91 11.80
N ILE A 589 -1.91 23.90 12.69
CA ILE A 589 -1.99 23.16 13.96
C ILE A 589 -3.03 23.82 14.88
N ASP A 590 -3.05 25.16 14.92
CA ASP A 590 -3.97 25.90 15.77
C ASP A 590 -5.41 25.63 15.37
N MET A 591 -5.74 25.64 14.07
CA MET A 591 -7.07 25.26 13.57
C MET A 591 -7.43 23.82 13.94
N ALA A 592 -6.48 22.89 13.80
CA ALA A 592 -6.71 21.49 14.14
C ALA A 592 -7.06 21.29 15.62
N PHE A 593 -6.43 22.08 16.50
CA PHE A 593 -6.61 21.92 17.94
C PHE A 593 -7.73 22.78 18.51
N ILE A 594 -7.84 24.04 18.09
CA ILE A 594 -8.79 25.02 18.66
C ILE A 594 -10.23 24.60 18.40
N SER A 595 -10.47 23.80 17.36
CA SER A 595 -11.78 23.19 17.12
C SER A 595 -12.29 22.33 18.29
N PHE A 596 -11.40 21.79 19.11
CA PHE A 596 -11.77 21.02 20.31
C PHE A 596 -11.93 21.89 21.56
N TYR A 597 -11.65 23.19 21.49
CA TYR A 597 -11.78 24.09 22.63
C TYR A 597 -13.23 24.13 23.15
N SER A 598 -14.23 24.01 22.27
CA SER A 598 -15.64 23.88 22.66
C SER A 598 -15.93 22.66 23.55
N PHE A 599 -15.07 21.64 23.56
CA PHE A 599 -15.18 20.46 24.42
C PHE A 599 -14.39 20.55 25.72
N PHE A 600 -13.59 21.60 25.95
CA PHE A 600 -12.75 21.70 27.15
C PHE A 600 -13.60 21.69 28.43
N TYR A 601 -14.64 22.51 28.49
CA TYR A 601 -15.59 22.48 29.61
C TYR A 601 -16.23 21.09 29.84
N THR A 602 -16.56 20.36 28.77
CA THR A 602 -17.06 18.98 28.85
C THR A 602 -16.02 18.04 29.46
N PHE A 603 -14.77 18.13 29.01
CA PHE A 603 -13.67 17.31 29.54
C PHE A 603 -13.37 17.62 31.01
N GLU A 604 -13.37 18.89 31.40
CA GLU A 604 -13.17 19.33 32.80
C GLU A 604 -14.28 18.80 33.70
N THR A 605 -15.52 19.04 33.30
CA THR A 605 -16.70 18.73 34.12
C THR A 605 -16.90 17.22 34.27
N LEU A 606 -16.85 16.46 33.17
CA LEU A 606 -17.06 15.01 33.22
C LEU A 606 -15.81 14.25 33.67
N GLY A 607 -14.62 14.79 33.43
CA GLY A 607 -13.37 14.22 33.90
C GLY A 607 -13.03 14.62 35.34
N ASN A 608 -13.70 15.60 35.94
CA ASN A 608 -13.41 16.13 37.27
C ASN A 608 -11.93 16.56 37.43
N TRP A 609 -11.51 17.54 36.63
CA TRP A 609 -10.19 18.15 36.64
C TRP A 609 -10.24 19.55 36.01
N SER A 610 -9.16 20.34 36.10
CA SER A 610 -9.14 21.73 35.63
C SER A 610 -8.05 21.95 34.58
N MET A 611 -8.44 22.39 33.38
CA MET A 611 -7.56 22.84 32.31
C MET A 611 -6.74 24.03 32.76
N VAL A 612 -7.33 25.01 33.45
CA VAL A 612 -6.60 26.22 33.89
C VAL A 612 -5.50 25.88 34.88
N ALA A 613 -5.76 24.94 35.81
CA ALA A 613 -4.79 24.56 36.83
C ALA A 613 -3.66 23.69 36.28
N GLU A 614 -3.96 22.77 35.36
CA GLU A 614 -2.98 21.83 34.81
C GLU A 614 -2.25 22.38 33.57
N PHE A 615 -2.96 23.17 32.75
CA PHE A 615 -2.60 23.60 31.39
C PHE A 615 -2.85 25.11 31.14
N PRO A 616 -2.26 25.99 31.97
CA PRO A 616 -2.51 27.43 31.89
C PRO A 616 -2.13 28.03 30.52
N LYS A 617 -1.07 27.53 29.87
CA LYS A 617 -0.62 28.07 28.58
C LYS A 617 -1.57 27.69 27.45
N LEU A 618 -2.10 26.46 27.46
CA LEU A 618 -3.11 26.06 26.50
C LEU A 618 -4.42 26.84 26.69
N VAL A 619 -4.82 27.13 27.92
CA VAL A 619 -6.01 27.98 28.15
C VAL A 619 -5.78 29.39 27.61
N GLU A 620 -4.64 30.01 27.92
CA GLU A 620 -4.31 31.35 27.43
C GLU A 620 -4.23 31.39 25.89
N TRP A 621 -3.65 30.36 25.27
CA TRP A 621 -3.65 30.20 23.81
C TRP A 621 -5.07 30.09 23.25
N GLY A 622 -5.96 29.34 23.91
CA GLY A 622 -7.36 29.22 23.50
C GLY A 622 -8.11 30.54 23.56
N GLU A 623 -7.96 31.28 24.67
CA GLU A 623 -8.54 32.62 24.85
C GLU A 623 -8.03 33.60 23.79
N ARG A 624 -6.73 33.53 23.45
CA ARG A 624 -6.10 34.31 22.39
C ARG A 624 -6.67 33.96 21.01
N CYS A 625 -6.85 32.67 20.71
CA CYS A 625 -7.47 32.23 19.47
C CYS A 625 -8.92 32.73 19.36
N LEU A 626 -9.68 32.74 20.46
CA LEU A 626 -11.05 33.26 20.49
C LEU A 626 -11.15 34.76 20.19
N GLN A 627 -10.08 35.53 20.36
CA GLN A 627 -10.06 36.94 19.92
C GLN A 627 -10.06 37.08 18.40
N LYS A 628 -9.80 36.02 17.63
CA LYS A 628 -9.94 36.03 16.18
C LYS A 628 -11.40 35.85 15.79
N GLU A 629 -11.88 36.74 14.93
CA GLU A 629 -13.26 36.73 14.43
C GLU A 629 -13.60 35.41 13.71
N SER A 630 -12.67 34.85 12.95
CA SER A 630 -12.79 33.55 12.26
C SER A 630 -13.05 32.39 13.23
N VAL A 631 -12.42 32.42 14.41
CA VAL A 631 -12.55 31.37 15.44
C VAL A 631 -13.84 31.56 16.22
N SER A 632 -14.08 32.76 16.74
CA SER A 632 -15.27 33.05 17.55
C SER A 632 -16.59 32.86 16.79
N LYS A 633 -16.63 33.11 15.47
CA LYS A 633 -17.81 32.82 14.63
C LYS A 633 -18.01 31.33 14.33
N SER A 634 -16.94 30.53 14.39
CA SER A 634 -16.94 29.16 13.89
C SER A 634 -17.09 28.11 14.98
N LEU A 635 -16.83 28.47 16.23
CA LEU A 635 -16.93 27.57 17.39
C LEU A 635 -18.28 27.71 18.09
N SER A 636 -18.81 26.57 18.53
CA SER A 636 -19.99 26.53 19.40
C SER A 636 -19.64 26.89 20.84
N ASP A 637 -20.64 27.35 21.58
CA ASP A 637 -20.50 27.61 23.01
C ASP A 637 -20.17 26.32 23.78
N GLN A 638 -19.28 26.44 24.75
CA GLN A 638 -18.78 25.31 25.53
C GLN A 638 -19.87 24.62 26.37
N LYS A 639 -20.87 25.38 26.87
CA LYS A 639 -21.97 24.81 27.65
C LYS A 639 -22.99 24.11 26.77
N GLU A 640 -23.27 24.66 25.59
CA GLU A 640 -24.15 24.00 24.62
C GLU A 640 -23.58 22.65 24.16
N VAL A 641 -22.26 22.58 23.91
CA VAL A 641 -21.58 21.32 23.59
C VAL A 641 -21.63 20.33 24.75
N TYR A 642 -21.50 20.80 25.99
CA TYR A 642 -21.65 19.97 27.18
C TYR A 642 -23.07 19.41 27.33
N GLU A 643 -24.09 20.25 27.15
CA GLU A 643 -25.50 19.83 27.20
C GLU A 643 -25.81 18.78 26.13
N ALA A 644 -25.33 18.99 24.90
CA ALA A 644 -25.47 18.01 23.83
C ALA A 644 -24.74 16.69 24.14
N ALA A 645 -23.55 16.75 24.75
CA ALA A 645 -22.84 15.55 25.18
C ALA A 645 -23.63 14.77 26.23
N LEU A 646 -24.25 15.44 27.21
CA LEU A 646 -25.14 14.79 28.19
C LEU A 646 -26.36 14.14 27.53
N GLN A 647 -27.00 14.83 26.58
CA GLN A 647 -28.13 14.26 25.85
C GLN A 647 -27.73 12.98 25.11
N ILE A 648 -26.57 12.98 24.43
CA ILE A 648 -26.05 11.80 23.74
C ILE A 648 -25.75 10.67 24.73
N LYS A 649 -25.22 10.96 25.92
CA LYS A 649 -25.00 9.94 26.96
C LYS A 649 -26.31 9.27 27.39
N GLN A 650 -27.37 10.06 27.56
CA GLN A 650 -28.70 9.55 27.90
C GLN A 650 -29.27 8.67 26.78
N GLU A 651 -29.16 9.10 25.52
CA GLU A 651 -29.60 8.33 24.36
C GLU A 651 -28.84 7.00 24.20
N LEU A 652 -27.56 6.97 24.60
CA LEU A 652 -26.72 5.77 24.58
C LEU A 652 -26.89 4.89 25.83
N GLY A 653 -27.70 5.29 26.81
CA GLY A 653 -27.93 4.53 28.05
C GLY A 653 -26.69 4.42 28.94
N ILE A 654 -25.82 5.42 28.91
CA ILE A 654 -24.58 5.47 29.69
C ILE A 654 -24.82 6.09 31.08
N GLU A 655 -25.93 6.82 31.26
CA GLU A 655 -26.40 7.40 32.53
C GLU A 655 -27.68 6.73 33.05
#